data_AF-A0A4P8QKZ7-F1
#
_entry.id   AF-A0A4P8QKZ7-F1
#
_cell.length_a   1.000
_cell.length_b   1.000
_cell.length_c   1.000
_cell.angle_alpha   90.00
_cell.angle_beta   90.00
_cell.angle_gamma   90.00
#
_symmetry.space_group_name_H-M   'P 1'
#
loop_
_entity.id
_entity.type
_entity.pdbx_description
1 polymer ?
#
loop_
_entity_poly.entity_id
_entity_poly.type
_entity_poly.pdbx_seq_one_letter_code
_entity_poly.pdbx_strand_id
1 'polypeptide(L)'
;MRVGSRIGLLDVGGPSGEGRQSTSGNQTRRLTRSAAQRLAAQQTTVHSVVEFGTSQLRDEDRPYKKRLSIRNLSEAPQGTNGPPLGVEAGEAQSSSTRKNAKSNVEKDLWHDSQQRREEFGGLLSAYNRSLSGPAFLKVIRQLTDAAQPLNNVRLPTERDDIRLYSVFVPGSEDNVYVLRRDTGGELRDLRRLSRPDDEKELRGLMAQMEKSAFQSYGLAAAARGKSTNHPHLSDLWISNKRRQEFQPLYAAYRKLPGKLDVTGSHFLDTLYKLTIEEEKRGSGQKTDVADIRLFTIRVPGTPNAVQVLRRLDASGGLADIRLASQTSLEETLDQMADSRRNSASKVLSGPRKERRDRYQLNLWKKHLAPRLADEWARFRRTQSMGDAVDSMVFIRHLNELCDKNPGDMADRRFGITRHTITPIGSSQPITVLRRKSDGEPARLRVVDSDYSEREAIRSLRLIGPKRKMEAAADEVPSKRRNILVNQRQPREASADNRSSNVVPGRQVHRITVSQQYKEKTVDVTHLITGSVGRLSGGPRALESAYANSASLIKAPRSYAGERERQVLRWLSSVMLNAFTSGMEVQAYYDRVSDEIWISSNARGTNRKMRMLLNENGLQGELQKQLQAAKSNPDTNDRWLRHAMRLEKMLNDRSVWPPDAQPVLEAIVARRFRVSSENFHFNEGGQQIDLHAEHRIKRAFENATGRMLESDRIVGTKRTCGTCAEALQFSDSQQRGPFWQTRAASASINIKAAIRNNIAKGIPTYISRDRNGALNLNVSDSDSDA
;
A
#
# COMPACT_ATOMS: atom_id res chain seq x y z
N MET A 1 -29.69 58.25 35.05
CA MET A 1 -29.85 59.37 34.11
C MET A 1 -30.69 58.89 32.94
N ARG A 2 -31.60 59.76 32.49
CA ARG A 2 -32.59 59.66 31.41
C ARG A 2 -32.10 58.96 30.12
N VAL A 3 -32.90 58.46 29.18
CA VAL A 3 -34.35 58.22 28.93
C VAL A 3 -34.41 57.61 27.52
N GLY A 4 -35.40 56.76 27.23
CA GLY A 4 -36.01 56.67 25.89
C GLY A 4 -36.29 55.23 25.44
N SER A 5 -37.44 54.60 25.73
CA SER A 5 -38.78 54.79 25.08
C SER A 5 -38.80 54.29 23.63
N ARG A 6 -39.77 53.52 23.11
CA ARG A 6 -41.17 53.20 23.48
C ARG A 6 -41.64 52.04 22.56
N ILE A 7 -42.31 51.00 23.07
CA ILE A 7 -43.78 50.75 23.14
C ILE A 7 -44.43 50.11 21.87
N GLY A 8 -45.05 48.94 22.12
CA GLY A 8 -46.49 48.71 21.92
C GLY A 8 -46.87 47.60 20.92
N LEU A 9 -47.96 46.84 21.07
CA LEU A 9 -48.92 46.56 22.15
C LEU A 9 -49.94 45.53 21.58
N LEU A 10 -50.70 44.87 22.46
CA LEU A 10 -51.90 43.99 22.28
C LEU A 10 -51.56 42.50 22.02
N ASP A 11 -51.77 41.52 22.91
CA ASP A 11 -52.74 41.23 24.00
C ASP A 11 -54.15 40.84 23.54
N VAL A 12 -54.62 39.64 23.95
CA VAL A 12 -55.77 39.42 24.87
C VAL A 12 -56.19 37.94 24.91
N GLY A 13 -56.20 37.39 26.14
CA GLY A 13 -57.22 36.47 26.70
C GLY A 13 -57.00 34.97 26.50
N GLY A 14 -57.03 34.08 27.51
CA GLY A 14 -57.51 34.14 28.89
C GLY A 14 -57.87 32.70 29.35
N PRO A 15 -57.98 32.40 30.65
CA PRO A 15 -57.47 31.14 31.23
C PRO A 15 -58.53 30.31 32.01
N SER A 16 -58.03 29.39 32.86
CA SER A 16 -58.64 28.57 33.94
C SER A 16 -58.96 27.11 33.58
N GLY A 17 -58.68 26.08 34.37
CA GLY A 17 -58.14 25.99 35.73
C GLY A 17 -59.01 25.07 36.60
N GLU A 18 -58.39 24.05 37.22
CA GLU A 18 -58.90 23.16 38.31
C GLU A 18 -59.93 22.06 37.93
N GLY A 19 -59.97 20.86 38.52
CA GLY A 19 -59.23 20.24 39.63
C GLY A 19 -59.71 18.81 39.96
N ARG A 20 -58.94 18.15 40.84
CA ARG A 20 -59.25 17.07 41.82
C ARG A 20 -59.84 15.68 41.45
N GLN A 21 -59.02 14.67 41.77
CA GLN A 21 -59.24 13.37 42.45
C GLN A 21 -60.68 12.93 42.83
N SER A 22 -61.09 11.70 42.50
CA SER A 22 -61.09 10.53 43.41
C SER A 22 -61.90 9.31 42.89
N THR A 23 -61.44 8.16 43.36
CA THR A 23 -61.78 6.73 43.28
C THR A 23 -63.21 6.17 43.05
N SER A 24 -63.20 5.03 42.35
CA SER A 24 -63.94 3.75 42.54
C SER A 24 -65.31 3.53 41.86
N GLY A 25 -65.47 2.32 41.29
CA GLY A 25 -66.78 1.72 41.03
C GLY A 25 -66.92 0.91 39.73
N ASN A 26 -66.76 -0.41 39.84
CA ASN A 26 -67.37 -1.51 39.08
C ASN A 26 -68.19 -1.21 37.79
N GLN A 27 -67.91 -1.93 36.69
CA GLN A 27 -68.78 -3.02 36.20
C GLN A 27 -68.27 -3.67 34.90
N THR A 28 -68.11 -4.99 34.98
CA THR A 28 -68.29 -6.06 33.97
C THR A 28 -69.05 -5.73 32.67
N ARG A 29 -68.53 -6.14 31.51
CA ARG A 29 -68.97 -7.34 30.73
C ARG A 29 -68.26 -7.48 29.36
N ARG A 30 -67.80 -8.72 29.10
CA ARG A 30 -67.84 -9.54 27.86
C ARG A 30 -67.38 -8.93 26.52
N LEU A 31 -66.42 -9.62 25.88
CA LEU A 31 -66.56 -10.38 24.61
C LEU A 31 -65.26 -11.21 24.35
N THR A 32 -65.29 -12.53 24.63
CA THR A 32 -65.06 -13.69 23.70
C THR A 32 -63.73 -13.70 22.93
N ARG A 33 -62.70 -14.48 23.32
CA ARG A 33 -62.45 -15.95 23.11
C ARG A 33 -62.65 -16.46 21.66
N SER A 34 -61.57 -16.46 20.86
CA SER A 34 -61.21 -17.53 19.90
C SER A 34 -59.82 -17.32 19.27
N ALA A 35 -58.74 -17.78 19.92
CA ALA A 35 -57.43 -17.94 19.24
C ALA A 35 -56.35 -18.75 20.02
N ALA A 36 -56.66 -19.37 21.16
CA ALA A 36 -55.63 -19.95 22.05
C ALA A 36 -55.67 -21.48 22.18
N GLN A 37 -56.16 -22.22 21.16
CA GLN A 37 -56.33 -23.68 21.24
C GLN A 37 -55.80 -24.45 20.01
N ARG A 38 -54.73 -23.97 19.35
CA ARG A 38 -54.10 -24.69 18.22
C ARG A 38 -52.56 -24.75 18.22
N LEU A 39 -51.90 -24.59 19.36
CA LEU A 39 -50.43 -24.72 19.45
C LEU A 39 -49.98 -25.63 20.61
N ALA A 40 -50.65 -26.77 20.79
CA ALA A 40 -50.23 -27.80 21.74
C ALA A 40 -50.45 -29.20 21.14
N ALA A 41 -49.78 -29.48 20.03
CA ALA A 41 -49.59 -30.84 19.51
C ALA A 41 -48.51 -30.81 18.42
N GLN A 42 -47.23 -30.88 18.81
CA GLN A 42 -46.07 -31.40 18.05
C GLN A 42 -44.76 -30.91 18.69
N GLN A 43 -44.44 -31.39 19.90
CA GLN A 43 -43.07 -31.39 20.42
C GLN A 43 -42.85 -32.67 21.23
N THR A 44 -42.55 -33.74 20.50
CA THR A 44 -41.89 -34.93 21.04
C THR A 44 -40.65 -35.16 20.20
N THR A 45 -39.56 -34.48 20.58
CA THR A 45 -38.21 -34.80 20.12
C THR A 45 -37.31 -34.89 21.34
N VAL A 46 -36.68 -36.05 21.47
CA VAL A 46 -35.82 -36.50 22.56
C VAL A 46 -34.67 -35.52 22.75
N HIS A 47 -34.62 -34.84 23.90
CA HIS A 47 -33.46 -34.09 24.34
C HIS A 47 -32.42 -35.08 24.89
N SER A 48 -31.38 -35.37 24.14
CA SER A 48 -30.14 -35.94 24.70
C SER A 48 -29.40 -34.82 25.45
N VAL A 49 -29.62 -34.73 26.75
CA VAL A 49 -28.79 -33.90 27.64
C VAL A 49 -27.43 -34.59 27.76
N VAL A 50 -26.42 -34.07 27.07
CA VAL A 50 -25.03 -34.42 27.35
C VAL A 50 -24.57 -33.49 28.48
N GLU A 51 -24.54 -34.04 29.69
CA GLU A 51 -23.93 -33.39 30.86
C GLU A 51 -22.42 -33.20 30.60
N PHE A 52 -22.01 -31.97 30.35
CA PHE A 52 -20.59 -31.61 30.35
C PHE A 52 -20.16 -31.33 31.78
N GLY A 53 -19.47 -32.29 32.39
CA GLY A 53 -18.79 -32.10 33.67
C GLY A 53 -17.84 -30.89 33.60
N THR A 54 -17.97 -29.98 34.55
CA THR A 54 -17.10 -28.83 34.78
C THR A 54 -15.71 -29.32 35.23
N SER A 55 -14.92 -29.83 34.29
CA SER A 55 -13.50 -30.08 34.53
C SER A 55 -12.79 -28.74 34.61
N GLN A 56 -12.33 -28.39 35.81
CA GLN A 56 -11.43 -27.26 36.06
C GLN A 56 -10.22 -27.36 35.11
N LEU A 57 -10.13 -26.41 34.17
CA LEU A 57 -8.88 -26.12 33.48
C LEU A 57 -7.90 -25.59 34.54
N ARG A 58 -6.95 -26.44 34.96
CA ARG A 58 -5.86 -26.04 35.85
C ARG A 58 -4.93 -25.07 35.12
N ASP A 59 -4.65 -23.98 35.82
CA ASP A 59 -3.61 -23.00 35.57
C ASP A 59 -2.25 -23.69 35.83
N GLU A 60 -1.51 -24.05 34.79
CA GLU A 60 -0.09 -24.39 34.89
C GLU A 60 0.70 -23.63 33.83
N ASP A 61 1.23 -22.48 34.24
CA ASP A 61 2.46 -21.89 33.69
C ASP A 61 3.07 -20.92 34.74
N ARG A 62 3.78 -21.50 35.71
CA ARG A 62 4.82 -20.80 36.49
C ARG A 62 6.05 -21.69 36.56
N PRO A 63 7.26 -21.23 36.21
CA PRO A 63 8.45 -22.07 36.27
C PRO A 63 9.05 -22.01 37.68
N TYR A 64 9.17 -23.16 38.34
CA TYR A 64 10.07 -23.33 39.50
C TYR A 64 11.15 -24.39 39.19
N LYS A 65 12.35 -24.04 39.62
CA LYS A 65 13.62 -24.77 39.51
C LYS A 65 13.57 -26.17 40.13
N LYS A 66 14.16 -27.18 39.45
CA LYS A 66 15.06 -28.22 40.01
C LYS A 66 15.63 -29.07 38.87
N ARG A 67 16.96 -29.07 38.69
CA ARG A 67 17.90 -30.16 39.04
C ARG A 67 17.49 -31.54 38.55
N LEU A 68 18.25 -32.08 37.61
CA LEU A 68 18.45 -33.52 37.46
C LEU A 68 19.94 -33.83 37.29
N SER A 69 20.39 -34.70 38.17
CA SER A 69 21.69 -35.34 38.29
C SER A 69 21.73 -36.64 37.49
N ILE A 70 22.89 -36.92 36.88
CA ILE A 70 23.59 -38.21 36.81
C ILE A 70 22.78 -39.43 36.32
N ARG A 71 23.07 -39.88 35.08
CA ARG A 71 23.40 -41.29 34.76
C ARG A 71 23.91 -41.40 33.31
N ASN A 72 25.20 -41.70 33.14
CA ASN A 72 25.75 -42.30 31.93
C ASN A 72 26.74 -43.37 32.38
N LEU A 73 26.38 -44.62 32.14
CA LEU A 73 27.24 -45.81 32.24
C LEU A 73 26.74 -46.78 31.18
N SER A 74 27.50 -46.95 30.10
CA SER A 74 27.92 -48.26 29.57
C SER A 74 28.60 -48.09 28.22
N GLU A 75 29.88 -48.44 28.21
CA GLU A 75 30.72 -48.66 27.05
C GLU A 75 30.49 -50.08 26.49
N ALA A 76 30.30 -50.14 25.16
CA ALA A 76 31.01 -51.03 24.22
C ALA A 76 30.66 -52.56 24.16
N PRO A 77 31.15 -53.34 23.16
CA PRO A 77 31.76 -53.03 21.85
C PRO A 77 31.25 -53.88 20.63
N GLN A 78 31.67 -53.47 19.43
CA GLN A 78 32.10 -54.23 18.21
C GLN A 78 31.28 -55.40 17.62
N GLY A 79 31.12 -55.40 16.28
CA GLY A 79 30.74 -56.60 15.51
C GLY A 79 30.42 -56.41 14.02
N THR A 80 31.47 -56.35 13.19
CA THR A 80 31.65 -56.88 11.81
C THR A 80 30.49 -57.04 10.78
N ASN A 81 30.71 -56.41 9.61
CA ASN A 81 30.63 -56.88 8.21
C ASN A 81 29.52 -57.86 7.74
N GLY A 82 28.71 -57.40 6.78
CA GLY A 82 27.99 -58.22 5.79
C GLY A 82 27.43 -57.36 4.64
N PRO A 83 27.50 -57.80 3.36
CA PRO A 83 27.17 -56.97 2.19
C PRO A 83 25.70 -57.14 1.76
N PRO A 84 25.09 -56.24 0.95
CA PRO A 84 23.82 -56.52 0.32
C PRO A 84 23.96 -56.81 -1.19
N LEU A 85 23.55 -58.03 -1.58
CA LEU A 85 22.75 -58.27 -2.79
C LEU A 85 21.32 -57.83 -2.41
N GLY A 86 20.59 -56.99 -3.15
CA GLY A 86 20.14 -57.19 -4.51
C GLY A 86 18.64 -57.56 -4.47
N VAL A 87 17.83 -56.78 -5.21
CA VAL A 87 16.51 -57.13 -5.76
C VAL A 87 15.25 -56.67 -4.99
N GLU A 88 14.47 -55.86 -5.73
CA GLU A 88 13.01 -55.71 -5.82
C GLU A 88 12.15 -54.92 -4.81
N ALA A 89 11.50 -53.90 -5.41
CA ALA A 89 10.07 -53.63 -5.44
C ALA A 89 9.28 -53.63 -4.11
N GLY A 90 8.90 -52.42 -3.70
CA GLY A 90 7.81 -52.18 -2.77
C GLY A 90 7.01 -50.95 -3.17
N GLU A 91 5.88 -51.18 -3.83
CA GLU A 91 4.74 -50.26 -3.80
C GLU A 91 4.31 -50.06 -2.34
N ALA A 92 4.22 -48.82 -1.86
CA ALA A 92 3.28 -48.42 -0.80
C ALA A 92 3.31 -46.92 -0.49
N GLN A 93 2.11 -46.32 -0.51
CA GLN A 93 1.62 -45.37 0.50
C GLN A 93 2.25 -43.97 0.55
N SER A 94 1.85 -43.11 -0.38
CA SER A 94 1.82 -41.65 -0.15
C SER A 94 0.48 -41.23 0.44
N SER A 95 0.23 -41.59 1.70
CA SER A 95 -0.83 -40.98 2.50
C SER A 95 -0.25 -40.58 3.85
N SER A 96 -0.30 -39.29 4.18
CA SER A 96 -0.11 -38.67 5.51
C SER A 96 1.05 -37.67 5.64
N THR A 97 0.87 -36.46 5.13
CA THR A 97 1.49 -35.23 5.68
C THR A 97 0.58 -34.00 5.55
N ARG A 98 -0.74 -34.18 5.70
CA ARG A 98 -1.70 -33.09 5.94
C ARG A 98 -2.28 -33.20 7.35
N LYS A 99 -1.44 -33.01 8.36
CA LYS A 99 -1.91 -32.71 9.72
C LYS A 99 -1.03 -31.60 10.29
N ASN A 100 -1.70 -30.53 10.75
CA ASN A 100 -1.19 -29.50 11.69
C ASN A 100 -0.76 -28.13 11.14
N ALA A 101 -1.41 -27.59 10.11
CA ALA A 101 -1.62 -26.14 10.06
C ALA A 101 -3.06 -25.85 10.48
N LYS A 102 -3.32 -25.72 11.79
CA LYS A 102 -4.64 -25.30 12.29
C LYS A 102 -4.85 -23.85 11.83
N SER A 103 -5.59 -23.66 10.75
CA SER A 103 -5.98 -22.34 10.26
C SER A 103 -6.74 -21.59 11.36
N ASN A 104 -6.24 -20.42 11.79
CA ASN A 104 -6.88 -19.54 12.78
C ASN A 104 -8.07 -18.77 12.17
N VAL A 105 -8.99 -19.45 11.48
CA VAL A 105 -10.12 -18.84 10.77
C VAL A 105 -10.95 -17.97 11.72
N GLU A 106 -11.17 -18.43 12.94
CA GLU A 106 -11.97 -17.72 13.95
C GLU A 106 -11.33 -16.37 14.33
N LYS A 107 -10.00 -16.27 14.28
CA LYS A 107 -9.26 -15.03 14.53
C LYS A 107 -9.50 -14.01 13.42
N ASP A 108 -9.39 -14.46 12.18
CA ASP A 108 -9.60 -13.60 11.00
C ASP A 108 -11.07 -13.15 10.94
N LEU A 109 -12.01 -14.08 11.18
CA LEU A 109 -13.44 -13.76 11.24
C LEU A 109 -13.74 -12.70 12.32
N TRP A 110 -13.18 -12.82 13.52
CA TRP A 110 -13.46 -11.86 14.59
C TRP A 110 -12.84 -10.48 14.35
N HIS A 111 -11.60 -10.42 13.85
CA HIS A 111 -10.87 -9.15 13.76
C HIS A 111 -11.21 -8.35 12.51
N ASP A 112 -11.49 -9.00 11.38
CA ASP A 112 -11.70 -8.32 10.10
C ASP A 112 -13.13 -7.80 9.90
N SER A 113 -14.07 -8.12 10.80
CA SER A 113 -15.45 -7.62 10.73
C SER A 113 -15.90 -7.00 12.05
N GLN A 114 -16.13 -5.68 12.05
CA GLN A 114 -16.78 -4.98 13.17
C GLN A 114 -18.20 -5.53 13.39
N GLN A 115 -18.93 -5.77 12.30
CA GLN A 115 -20.29 -6.30 12.34
C GLN A 115 -20.36 -7.65 13.07
N ARG A 116 -19.40 -8.57 12.86
CA ARG A 116 -19.38 -9.84 13.61
C ARG A 116 -19.17 -9.63 15.11
N ARG A 117 -18.40 -8.62 15.51
CA ARG A 117 -18.24 -8.28 16.94
C ARG A 117 -19.53 -7.75 17.54
N GLU A 118 -20.32 -7.02 16.77
CA GLU A 118 -21.65 -6.54 17.17
C GLU A 118 -22.65 -7.70 17.25
N GLU A 119 -22.69 -8.56 16.22
CA GLU A 119 -23.53 -9.77 16.14
C GLU A 119 -23.32 -10.70 17.36
N PHE A 120 -22.07 -10.98 17.71
CA PHE A 120 -21.70 -11.95 18.76
C PHE A 120 -21.34 -11.32 20.11
N GLY A 121 -21.18 -10.00 20.21
CA GLY A 121 -20.68 -9.33 21.42
C GLY A 121 -21.59 -9.50 22.64
N GLY A 122 -22.91 -9.47 22.43
CA GLY A 122 -23.89 -9.77 23.49
C GLY A 122 -23.80 -11.20 23.99
N LEU A 123 -23.69 -12.18 23.08
CA LEU A 123 -23.57 -13.60 23.43
C LEU A 123 -22.24 -13.92 24.10
N LEU A 124 -21.14 -13.32 23.66
CA LEU A 124 -19.85 -13.43 24.33
C LEU A 124 -19.95 -12.95 25.78
N SER A 125 -20.60 -11.80 25.99
CA SER A 125 -20.76 -11.22 27.32
C SER A 125 -21.65 -12.05 28.24
N ALA A 126 -22.63 -12.77 27.67
CA ALA A 126 -23.51 -13.68 28.40
C ALA A 126 -22.84 -15.03 28.72
N TYR A 127 -22.07 -15.57 27.78
CA TYR A 127 -21.36 -16.84 27.92
C TYR A 127 -20.18 -16.74 28.89
N ASN A 128 -19.21 -15.86 28.59
CA ASN A 128 -18.04 -15.62 29.44
C ASN A 128 -17.29 -14.37 28.97
N ARG A 129 -17.40 -13.27 29.74
CA ARG A 129 -16.72 -11.98 29.44
C ARG A 129 -15.19 -12.07 29.38
N SER A 130 -14.57 -13.07 30.00
CA SER A 130 -13.12 -13.25 30.00
C SER A 130 -12.60 -13.93 28.73
N LEU A 131 -13.47 -14.54 27.94
CA LEU A 131 -13.08 -15.26 26.73
C LEU A 131 -12.73 -14.28 25.61
N SER A 132 -11.64 -14.55 24.87
CA SER A 132 -11.37 -13.77 23.66
C SER A 132 -12.43 -14.06 22.59
N GLY A 133 -12.75 -13.06 21.77
CA GLY A 133 -13.68 -13.22 20.66
C GLY A 133 -13.40 -14.40 19.71
N PRO A 134 -12.15 -14.62 19.26
CA PRO A 134 -11.81 -15.80 18.46
C PRO A 134 -12.06 -17.13 19.20
N ALA A 135 -11.74 -17.19 20.49
CA ALA A 135 -12.03 -18.38 21.30
C ALA A 135 -13.54 -18.59 21.45
N PHE A 136 -14.34 -17.52 21.52
CA PHE A 136 -15.79 -17.61 21.52
C PHE A 136 -16.36 -18.11 20.20
N LEU A 137 -15.89 -17.60 19.06
CA LEU A 137 -16.31 -18.14 17.75
C LEU A 137 -15.96 -19.62 17.60
N LYS A 138 -14.89 -20.09 18.23
CA LYS A 138 -14.56 -21.53 18.28
C LYS A 138 -15.59 -22.31 19.08
N VAL A 139 -16.10 -21.77 20.19
CA VAL A 139 -17.22 -22.37 20.94
C VAL A 139 -18.48 -22.42 20.06
N ILE A 140 -18.85 -21.32 19.39
CA ILE A 140 -20.00 -21.31 18.48
C ILE A 140 -19.84 -22.34 17.36
N ARG A 141 -18.64 -22.44 16.77
CA ARG A 141 -18.35 -23.46 15.76
C ARG A 141 -18.58 -24.86 16.32
N GLN A 142 -18.04 -25.19 17.50
CA GLN A 142 -18.24 -26.50 18.15
C GLN A 142 -19.72 -26.80 18.41
N LEU A 143 -20.49 -25.80 18.86
CA LEU A 143 -21.93 -25.94 19.04
C LEU A 143 -22.63 -26.22 17.70
N THR A 144 -22.25 -25.53 16.61
CA THR A 144 -22.82 -25.80 15.28
C THR A 144 -22.32 -27.11 14.67
N ASP A 145 -21.12 -27.59 15.00
CA ASP A 145 -20.61 -28.91 14.59
C ASP A 145 -21.43 -30.04 15.25
N ALA A 146 -21.94 -29.82 16.45
CA ALA A 146 -22.77 -30.77 17.19
C ALA A 146 -24.27 -30.69 16.84
N ALA A 147 -24.72 -29.60 16.21
CA ALA A 147 -26.12 -29.37 15.87
C ALA A 147 -26.45 -29.83 14.45
N GLN A 148 -27.70 -30.30 14.23
CA GLN A 148 -28.19 -30.55 12.88
C GLN A 148 -28.62 -29.24 12.20
N PRO A 149 -28.33 -29.06 10.89
CA PRO A 149 -28.80 -27.89 10.16
C PRO A 149 -30.34 -27.90 10.04
N LEU A 150 -30.95 -26.71 10.11
CA LEU A 150 -32.38 -26.50 9.97
C LEU A 150 -32.82 -26.66 8.51
N ASN A 151 -33.10 -27.89 8.10
CA ASN A 151 -33.49 -28.21 6.71
C ASN A 151 -34.91 -27.73 6.34
N ASN A 152 -35.74 -27.40 7.33
CA ASN A 152 -37.09 -26.88 7.13
C ASN A 152 -37.12 -25.38 6.76
N VAL A 153 -36.00 -24.67 6.87
CA VAL A 153 -35.88 -23.25 6.50
C VAL A 153 -35.27 -23.15 5.11
N ARG A 154 -36.07 -22.72 4.12
CA ARG A 154 -35.59 -22.51 2.75
C ARG A 154 -34.72 -21.25 2.70
N LEU A 155 -33.41 -21.42 2.60
CA LEU A 155 -32.47 -20.31 2.47
C LEU A 155 -32.59 -19.67 1.06
N PRO A 156 -32.58 -18.33 0.92
CA PRO A 156 -32.56 -17.63 -0.36
C PRO A 156 -31.19 -17.69 -1.08
N THR A 157 -30.58 -18.89 -1.16
CA THR A 157 -29.36 -19.16 -1.93
C THR A 157 -29.42 -20.56 -2.51
N GLU A 158 -28.76 -20.77 -3.65
CA GLU A 158 -28.58 -22.09 -4.26
C GLU A 158 -27.34 -22.81 -3.72
N ARG A 159 -26.58 -22.18 -2.81
CA ARG A 159 -25.36 -22.74 -2.24
C ARG A 159 -25.68 -23.74 -1.13
N ASP A 160 -25.25 -24.98 -1.33
CA ASP A 160 -25.30 -26.08 -0.35
C ASP A 160 -24.28 -25.94 0.79
N ASP A 161 -23.29 -25.08 0.58
CA ASP A 161 -22.19 -24.80 1.50
C ASP A 161 -22.54 -23.77 2.58
N ILE A 162 -23.73 -23.15 2.52
CA ILE A 162 -24.29 -22.26 3.56
C ILE A 162 -25.45 -22.99 4.25
N ARG A 163 -25.39 -23.09 5.57
CA ARG A 163 -26.41 -23.78 6.38
C ARG A 163 -26.80 -22.93 7.60
N LEU A 164 -28.06 -23.05 8.01
CA LEU A 164 -28.59 -22.41 9.21
C LEU A 164 -28.66 -23.43 10.35
N TYR A 165 -28.16 -23.06 11.53
CA TYR A 165 -28.16 -23.88 12.73
C TYR A 165 -28.94 -23.17 13.84
N SER A 166 -29.62 -23.94 14.68
CA SER A 166 -30.15 -23.49 15.97
C SER A 166 -29.31 -24.11 17.07
N VAL A 167 -28.65 -23.29 17.89
CA VAL A 167 -27.77 -23.74 18.97
C VAL A 167 -28.11 -23.02 20.27
N PHE A 168 -28.04 -23.75 21.39
CA PHE A 168 -28.16 -23.16 22.72
C PHE A 168 -26.78 -22.70 23.20
N VAL A 169 -26.64 -21.42 23.52
CA VAL A 169 -25.39 -20.86 24.06
C VAL A 169 -25.57 -20.66 25.57
N PRO A 170 -24.77 -21.29 26.43
CA PRO A 170 -24.89 -21.10 27.88
C PRO A 170 -24.90 -19.61 28.25
N GLY A 171 -25.89 -19.19 29.05
CA GLY A 171 -26.12 -17.80 29.42
C GLY A 171 -27.07 -17.01 28.51
N SER A 172 -27.50 -17.56 27.37
CA SER A 172 -28.63 -17.02 26.61
C SER A 172 -29.96 -17.64 27.07
N GLU A 173 -31.03 -16.84 27.09
CA GLU A 173 -32.38 -17.32 27.42
C GLU A 173 -32.99 -18.15 26.29
N ASP A 174 -32.66 -17.80 25.04
CA ASP A 174 -33.20 -18.41 23.83
C ASP A 174 -32.13 -19.14 23.00
N ASN A 175 -32.61 -19.98 22.08
CA ASN A 175 -31.79 -20.55 21.02
C ASN A 175 -31.22 -19.44 20.11
N VAL A 176 -29.98 -19.61 19.71
CA VAL A 176 -29.27 -18.71 18.80
C VAL A 176 -29.26 -19.32 17.40
N TYR A 177 -29.66 -18.52 16.42
CA TYR A 177 -29.64 -18.90 15.02
C TYR A 177 -28.34 -18.45 14.36
N VAL A 178 -27.60 -19.41 13.79
CA VAL A 178 -26.27 -19.17 13.22
C VAL A 178 -26.24 -19.62 11.76
N LEU A 179 -25.99 -18.68 10.86
CA LEU A 179 -25.63 -18.98 9.48
C LEU A 179 -24.14 -19.30 9.42
N ARG A 180 -23.81 -20.46 8.88
CA ARG A 180 -22.43 -20.93 8.76
C ARG A 180 -22.15 -21.35 7.32
N ARG A 181 -20.98 -20.95 6.81
CA ARG A 181 -20.46 -21.40 5.52
C ARG A 181 -19.23 -22.26 5.72
N ASP A 182 -19.26 -23.48 5.20
CA ASP A 182 -18.13 -24.41 5.21
C ASP A 182 -17.75 -24.75 3.78
N THR A 183 -16.46 -24.68 3.42
CA THR A 183 -15.99 -25.09 2.10
C THR A 183 -14.95 -26.19 2.24
N GLY A 184 -15.32 -27.41 1.85
CA GLY A 184 -14.46 -28.60 2.00
C GLY A 184 -14.25 -29.01 3.47
N GLY A 185 -15.26 -28.81 4.32
CA GLY A 185 -15.19 -29.10 5.77
C GLY A 185 -14.48 -28.04 6.62
N GLU A 186 -13.95 -26.98 5.99
CA GLU A 186 -13.34 -25.85 6.69
C GLU A 186 -14.34 -24.69 6.83
N LEU A 187 -14.44 -24.14 8.04
CA LEU A 187 -15.20 -22.93 8.31
C LEU A 187 -14.66 -21.78 7.44
N ARG A 188 -15.56 -21.03 6.80
CA ARG A 188 -15.21 -19.86 5.98
C ARG A 188 -15.91 -18.58 6.40
N ASP A 189 -17.13 -18.67 6.93
CA ASP A 189 -17.86 -17.53 7.48
C ASP A 189 -18.87 -18.00 8.52
N LEU A 190 -19.18 -17.12 9.47
CA LEU A 190 -20.11 -17.40 10.56
C LEU A 190 -20.83 -16.10 10.92
N ARG A 191 -22.17 -16.11 10.93
CA ARG A 191 -23.04 -14.96 11.16
C ARG A 191 -24.19 -15.31 12.09
N ARG A 192 -24.57 -14.38 12.97
CA ARG A 192 -25.74 -14.56 13.84
C ARG A 192 -26.97 -13.94 13.19
N LEU A 193 -28.08 -14.66 13.24
CA LEU A 193 -29.40 -14.18 12.87
C LEU A 193 -30.20 -13.89 14.15
N SER A 194 -30.86 -12.74 14.22
CA SER A 194 -31.62 -12.34 15.40
C SER A 194 -32.90 -13.15 15.53
N ARG A 195 -33.58 -13.41 14.40
CA ARG A 195 -34.80 -14.23 14.32
C ARG A 195 -34.83 -15.08 13.05
N PRO A 196 -35.24 -16.36 13.11
CA PRO A 196 -35.22 -17.27 11.97
C PRO A 196 -36.23 -16.91 10.88
N ASP A 197 -37.29 -16.18 11.24
CA ASP A 197 -38.39 -15.73 10.40
C ASP A 197 -38.20 -14.30 9.85
N ASP A 198 -37.14 -13.59 10.26
CA ASP A 198 -36.81 -12.28 9.68
C ASP A 198 -36.16 -12.46 8.30
N GLU A 199 -37.01 -12.56 7.29
CA GLU A 199 -36.59 -12.76 5.90
C GLU A 199 -35.67 -11.63 5.39
N LYS A 200 -35.82 -10.41 5.91
CA LYS A 200 -35.02 -9.25 5.50
C LYS A 200 -33.60 -9.35 6.07
N GLU A 201 -33.47 -9.67 7.35
CA GLU A 201 -32.18 -9.91 8.00
C GLU A 201 -31.47 -11.11 7.34
N LEU A 202 -32.20 -12.21 7.12
CA LEU A 202 -31.69 -13.42 6.48
C LEU A 202 -31.12 -13.12 5.08
N ARG A 203 -31.88 -12.42 4.23
CA ARG A 203 -31.42 -11.99 2.89
C ARG A 203 -30.19 -11.08 2.97
N GLY A 204 -30.15 -10.16 3.94
CA GLY A 204 -29.02 -9.24 4.14
C GLY A 204 -27.73 -9.97 4.52
N LEU A 205 -27.78 -10.86 5.51
CA LEU A 205 -26.63 -11.65 5.96
C LEU A 205 -26.15 -12.62 4.88
N MET A 206 -27.08 -13.24 4.14
CA MET A 206 -26.71 -14.14 3.04
C MET A 206 -26.02 -13.41 1.89
N ALA A 207 -26.50 -12.23 1.49
CA ALA A 207 -25.82 -11.41 0.49
C ALA A 207 -24.37 -11.06 0.92
N GLN A 208 -24.15 -10.83 2.22
CA GLN A 208 -22.81 -10.61 2.77
C GLN A 208 -21.94 -11.87 2.72
N MET A 209 -22.50 -13.04 3.05
CA MET A 209 -21.78 -14.32 2.97
C MET A 209 -21.46 -14.72 1.53
N GLU A 210 -22.33 -14.42 0.56
CA GLU A 210 -22.06 -14.61 -0.86
C GLU A 210 -20.93 -13.69 -1.35
N LYS A 211 -20.95 -12.42 -0.91
CA LYS A 211 -19.88 -11.47 -1.21
C LYS A 211 -18.54 -11.93 -0.63
N SER A 212 -18.51 -12.45 0.60
CA SER A 212 -17.28 -12.98 1.20
C SER A 212 -16.82 -14.27 0.52
N ALA A 213 -17.76 -15.11 0.04
CA ALA A 213 -17.46 -16.31 -0.75
C ALA A 213 -16.73 -15.95 -2.04
N PHE A 214 -17.25 -14.97 -2.77
CA PHE A 214 -16.66 -14.48 -4.01
C PHE A 214 -15.22 -13.98 -3.83
N GLN A 215 -15.00 -13.17 -2.79
CA GLN A 215 -13.68 -12.65 -2.46
C GLN A 215 -12.68 -13.76 -2.09
N SER A 216 -13.14 -14.74 -1.29
CA SER A 216 -12.30 -15.87 -0.87
C SER A 216 -11.92 -16.80 -2.04
N TYR A 217 -12.83 -17.02 -3.00
CA TYR A 217 -12.56 -17.83 -4.19
C TYR A 217 -11.52 -17.17 -5.10
N GLY A 218 -11.58 -15.84 -5.27
CA GLY A 218 -10.57 -15.10 -6.02
C GLY A 218 -9.18 -15.20 -5.40
N LEU A 219 -9.08 -15.13 -4.07
CA LEU A 219 -7.81 -15.25 -3.34
C LEU A 219 -7.25 -16.69 -3.35
N ALA A 220 -8.10 -17.70 -3.16
CA ALA A 220 -7.67 -19.11 -3.18
C ALA A 220 -7.25 -19.58 -4.58
N ALA A 221 -7.89 -19.08 -5.63
CA ALA A 221 -7.46 -19.31 -7.02
C ALA A 221 -6.09 -18.67 -7.29
N ALA A 222 -5.90 -17.41 -6.87
CA ALA A 222 -4.62 -16.71 -6.99
C ALA A 222 -3.47 -17.42 -6.24
N ALA A 223 -3.74 -17.99 -5.06
CA ALA A 223 -2.75 -18.73 -4.27
C ALA A 223 -2.33 -20.07 -4.90
N ARG A 224 -3.16 -20.67 -5.77
CA ARG A 224 -2.88 -21.95 -6.44
C ARG A 224 -2.11 -21.81 -7.77
N GLY A 225 -1.53 -20.65 -8.06
CA GLY A 225 -0.80 -20.40 -9.32
C GLY A 225 -1.69 -20.35 -10.57
N LYS A 226 -2.98 -20.66 -10.44
CA LYS A 226 -4.01 -20.31 -11.42
C LYS A 226 -4.35 -18.85 -11.23
N SER A 227 -3.48 -17.98 -11.72
CA SER A 227 -3.77 -16.55 -11.84
C SER A 227 -4.99 -16.38 -12.74
N THR A 228 -6.19 -16.43 -12.18
CA THR A 228 -7.27 -15.64 -12.76
C THR A 228 -7.05 -14.22 -12.29
N ASN A 229 -6.07 -13.57 -12.91
CA ASN A 229 -6.06 -12.13 -12.96
C ASN A 229 -7.41 -11.71 -13.57
N HIS A 230 -8.38 -11.40 -12.71
CA HIS A 230 -9.60 -10.68 -13.05
C HIS A 230 -9.50 -9.14 -12.97
N PRO A 231 -8.32 -8.45 -12.97
CA PRO A 231 -8.29 -6.99 -12.86
C PRO A 231 -8.85 -6.29 -14.11
N HIS A 232 -9.14 -7.01 -15.20
CA HIS A 232 -9.71 -6.42 -16.42
C HIS A 232 -11.24 -6.33 -16.46
N LEU A 233 -11.97 -7.04 -15.59
CA LEU A 233 -13.46 -7.02 -15.65
C LEU A 233 -14.05 -5.65 -15.29
N SER A 234 -13.43 -4.94 -14.34
CA SER A 234 -13.82 -3.55 -14.04
C SER A 234 -13.56 -2.63 -15.22
N ASP A 235 -12.42 -2.78 -15.89
CA ASP A 235 -12.02 -1.94 -17.02
C ASP A 235 -12.91 -2.18 -18.24
N LEU A 236 -13.30 -3.42 -18.49
CA LEU A 236 -14.27 -3.78 -19.53
C LEU A 236 -15.63 -3.12 -19.26
N TRP A 237 -16.10 -3.09 -18.02
CA TRP A 237 -17.38 -2.44 -17.67
C TRP A 237 -17.34 -0.91 -17.70
N ILE A 238 -16.18 -0.29 -17.47
CA ILE A 238 -16.01 1.18 -17.47
C ILE A 238 -16.25 1.78 -18.87
N SER A 239 -16.11 0.99 -19.94
CA SER A 239 -16.44 1.46 -21.29
C SER A 239 -17.94 1.76 -21.44
N ASN A 240 -18.29 3.01 -21.78
CA ASN A 240 -19.68 3.43 -22.02
C ASN A 240 -20.36 2.54 -23.08
N LYS A 241 -19.63 2.14 -24.13
CA LYS A 241 -20.14 1.25 -25.18
C LYS A 241 -20.51 -0.12 -24.61
N ARG A 242 -19.67 -0.70 -23.75
CA ARG A 242 -19.94 -1.98 -23.07
C ARG A 242 -21.11 -1.91 -22.13
N ARG A 243 -21.18 -0.83 -21.37
CA ARG A 243 -22.29 -0.62 -20.44
C ARG A 243 -23.61 -0.55 -21.19
N GLN A 244 -23.68 0.18 -22.30
CA GLN A 244 -24.86 0.27 -23.16
C GLN A 244 -25.23 -1.09 -23.76
N GLU A 245 -24.25 -1.80 -24.31
CA GLU A 245 -24.42 -3.12 -24.92
C GLU A 245 -25.07 -4.11 -23.95
N PHE A 246 -24.54 -4.21 -22.74
CA PHE A 246 -25.01 -5.16 -21.72
C PHE A 246 -26.14 -4.63 -20.83
N GLN A 247 -26.56 -3.37 -20.96
CA GLN A 247 -27.53 -2.73 -20.06
C GLN A 247 -28.86 -3.50 -19.95
N PRO A 248 -29.48 -4.00 -21.03
CA PRO A 248 -30.75 -4.71 -20.93
C PRO A 248 -30.63 -6.02 -20.13
N LEU A 249 -29.58 -6.79 -20.37
CA LEU A 249 -29.32 -8.05 -19.66
C LEU A 249 -28.97 -7.80 -18.20
N TYR A 250 -28.17 -6.76 -17.94
CA TYR A 250 -27.83 -6.34 -16.58
C TYR A 250 -29.05 -5.89 -15.79
N ALA A 251 -29.95 -5.11 -16.41
CA ALA A 251 -31.19 -4.67 -15.77
C ALA A 251 -32.12 -5.84 -15.46
N ALA A 252 -32.23 -6.83 -16.34
CA ALA A 252 -32.99 -8.05 -16.11
C ALA A 252 -32.38 -8.89 -14.98
N TYR A 253 -31.06 -9.09 -14.99
CA TYR A 253 -30.32 -9.83 -13.97
C TYR A 253 -30.47 -9.19 -12.57
N ARG A 254 -30.44 -7.85 -12.48
CA ARG A 254 -30.55 -7.11 -11.21
C ARG A 254 -31.94 -7.21 -10.58
N LYS A 255 -33.00 -7.50 -11.36
CA LYS A 255 -34.36 -7.71 -10.85
C LYS A 255 -34.54 -9.06 -10.15
N LEU A 256 -33.58 -9.98 -10.25
CA LEU A 256 -33.65 -11.26 -9.58
C LEU A 256 -33.57 -11.09 -8.05
N PRO A 257 -34.30 -11.90 -7.27
CA PRO A 257 -34.18 -11.92 -5.82
C PRO A 257 -32.72 -12.10 -5.39
N GLY A 258 -32.24 -11.24 -4.48
CA GLY A 258 -30.86 -11.28 -3.97
C GLY A 258 -29.80 -10.63 -4.87
N LYS A 259 -30.16 -10.03 -6.02
CA LYS A 259 -29.21 -9.41 -6.97
C LYS A 259 -29.28 -7.87 -7.07
N LEU A 260 -29.95 -7.20 -6.14
CA LEU A 260 -30.13 -5.74 -6.12
C LEU A 260 -28.82 -4.94 -6.03
N ASP A 261 -27.79 -5.49 -5.38
CA ASP A 261 -26.49 -4.85 -5.14
C ASP A 261 -25.36 -5.35 -6.07
N VAL A 262 -25.72 -6.07 -7.13
CA VAL A 262 -24.73 -6.58 -8.10
C VAL A 262 -24.10 -5.41 -8.85
N THR A 263 -22.76 -5.41 -8.92
CA THR A 263 -22.02 -4.46 -9.75
C THR A 263 -21.92 -4.96 -11.19
N GLY A 264 -21.69 -4.05 -12.14
CA GLY A 264 -21.49 -4.43 -13.53
C GLY A 264 -20.34 -5.40 -13.79
N SER A 265 -19.23 -5.27 -13.05
CA SER A 265 -18.13 -6.22 -13.09
C SER A 265 -18.53 -7.62 -12.63
N HIS A 266 -19.39 -7.72 -11.61
CA HIS A 266 -19.93 -9.00 -11.15
C HIS A 266 -20.87 -9.61 -12.20
N PHE A 267 -21.66 -8.78 -12.89
CA PHE A 267 -22.48 -9.25 -14.00
C PHE A 267 -21.64 -9.81 -15.17
N LEU A 268 -20.56 -9.14 -15.57
CA LEU A 268 -19.65 -9.67 -16.60
C LEU A 268 -18.97 -10.97 -16.16
N ASP A 269 -18.61 -11.11 -14.89
CA ASP A 269 -18.08 -12.36 -14.35
C ASP A 269 -19.11 -13.51 -14.44
N THR A 270 -20.39 -13.22 -14.15
CA THR A 270 -21.47 -14.19 -14.35
C THR A 270 -21.57 -14.61 -15.82
N LEU A 271 -21.54 -13.65 -16.76
CA LEU A 271 -21.55 -13.97 -18.19
C LEU A 271 -20.35 -14.84 -18.57
N TYR A 272 -19.16 -14.50 -18.07
CA TYR A 272 -17.96 -15.29 -18.32
C TYR A 272 -18.10 -16.73 -17.80
N LYS A 273 -18.62 -16.93 -16.58
CA LYS A 273 -18.88 -18.26 -16.03
C LYS A 273 -19.86 -19.07 -16.88
N LEU A 274 -20.95 -18.45 -17.33
CA LEU A 274 -21.92 -19.10 -18.22
C LEU A 274 -21.26 -19.56 -19.53
N THR A 275 -20.35 -18.76 -20.11
CA THR A 275 -19.60 -19.20 -21.31
C THR A 275 -18.64 -20.35 -21.03
N ILE A 276 -18.04 -20.43 -19.82
CA ILE A 276 -17.19 -21.57 -19.43
C ILE A 276 -18.02 -22.85 -19.27
N GLU A 277 -19.22 -22.74 -18.70
CA GLU A 277 -20.13 -23.87 -18.53
C GLU A 277 -20.58 -24.43 -19.89
N GLU A 278 -20.95 -23.56 -20.82
CA GLU A 278 -21.27 -23.94 -22.20
C GLU A 278 -20.06 -24.54 -22.93
N GLU A 279 -18.87 -23.99 -22.74
CA GLU A 279 -17.66 -24.58 -23.30
C GLU A 279 -17.40 -26.01 -22.80
N LYS A 280 -17.63 -26.28 -21.50
CA LYS A 280 -17.51 -27.64 -20.95
C LYS A 280 -18.54 -28.60 -21.52
N ARG A 281 -19.69 -28.08 -21.97
CA ARG A 281 -20.74 -28.84 -22.68
C ARG A 281 -20.42 -29.04 -24.17
N GLY A 282 -19.35 -28.43 -24.68
CA GLY A 282 -18.96 -28.49 -26.08
C GLY A 282 -19.80 -27.60 -27.02
N SER A 283 -20.60 -26.67 -26.48
CA SER A 283 -21.51 -25.81 -27.27
C SER A 283 -20.84 -24.52 -27.77
N GLY A 284 -19.55 -24.30 -27.50
CA GLY A 284 -18.79 -23.15 -27.99
C GLY A 284 -18.47 -23.29 -29.49
N GLN A 285 -19.05 -22.42 -30.31
CA GLN A 285 -18.77 -22.36 -31.75
C GLN A 285 -17.45 -21.63 -32.00
N LYS A 286 -16.56 -22.24 -32.78
CA LYS A 286 -15.32 -21.59 -33.24
C LYS A 286 -15.67 -20.50 -34.23
N THR A 287 -15.01 -19.35 -34.12
CA THR A 287 -15.05 -18.30 -35.13
C THR A 287 -13.79 -18.38 -36.00
N ASP A 288 -13.73 -17.56 -37.04
CA ASP A 288 -12.57 -17.38 -37.92
C ASP A 288 -11.35 -16.75 -37.21
N VAL A 289 -11.55 -16.08 -36.08
CA VAL A 289 -10.50 -15.54 -35.21
C VAL A 289 -10.11 -16.54 -34.12
N ALA A 290 -8.87 -17.03 -34.14
CA ALA A 290 -8.39 -18.18 -33.34
C ALA A 290 -8.60 -18.10 -31.81
N ASP A 291 -8.69 -16.90 -31.23
CA ASP A 291 -8.88 -16.66 -29.79
C ASP A 291 -10.29 -16.19 -29.40
N ILE A 292 -11.23 -16.13 -30.36
CA ILE A 292 -12.62 -15.76 -30.14
C ILE A 292 -13.52 -16.99 -30.32
N ARG A 293 -14.51 -17.12 -29.43
CA ARG A 293 -15.55 -18.16 -29.52
C ARG A 293 -16.93 -17.56 -29.30
N LEU A 294 -17.91 -18.10 -30.01
CA LEU A 294 -19.32 -17.72 -29.91
C LEU A 294 -20.05 -18.73 -29.03
N PHE A 295 -20.81 -18.24 -28.06
CA PHE A 295 -21.58 -19.04 -27.11
C PHE A 295 -23.04 -18.60 -27.12
N THR A 296 -23.96 -19.55 -27.10
CA THR A 296 -25.39 -19.28 -26.84
C THR A 296 -25.66 -19.58 -25.37
N ILE A 297 -25.81 -18.54 -24.56
CA ILE A 297 -26.01 -18.68 -23.10
C ILE A 297 -27.40 -18.21 -22.70
N ARG A 298 -27.99 -18.81 -21.66
CA ARG A 298 -29.22 -18.31 -21.04
C ARG A 298 -28.88 -17.46 -19.81
N VAL A 299 -29.06 -16.15 -19.91
CA VAL A 299 -28.77 -15.23 -18.81
C VAL A 299 -29.94 -15.24 -17.82
N PRO A 300 -29.71 -15.47 -16.52
CA PRO A 300 -30.79 -15.44 -15.52
C PRO A 300 -31.57 -14.13 -15.56
N GLY A 301 -32.90 -14.22 -15.48
CA GLY A 301 -33.81 -13.07 -15.56
C GLY A 301 -34.18 -12.64 -16.98
N THR A 302 -33.61 -13.27 -18.01
CA THR A 302 -33.97 -13.01 -19.42
C THR A 302 -34.78 -14.19 -19.99
N PRO A 303 -35.79 -13.91 -20.84
CA PRO A 303 -36.64 -14.98 -21.39
C PRO A 303 -35.91 -15.80 -22.47
N ASN A 304 -35.04 -15.14 -23.25
CA ASN A 304 -34.41 -15.71 -24.44
C ASN A 304 -32.91 -15.96 -24.19
N ALA A 305 -32.38 -16.98 -24.85
CA ALA A 305 -30.93 -17.17 -24.91
C ALA A 305 -30.28 -16.04 -25.72
N VAL A 306 -29.05 -15.70 -25.38
CA VAL A 306 -28.27 -14.64 -26.04
C VAL A 306 -26.96 -15.19 -26.55
N GLN A 307 -26.53 -14.65 -27.68
CA GLN A 307 -25.25 -14.99 -28.29
C GLN A 307 -24.15 -14.05 -27.78
N VAL A 308 -23.12 -14.65 -27.20
CA VAL A 308 -21.99 -13.95 -26.57
C VAL A 308 -20.68 -14.39 -27.21
N LEU A 309 -19.92 -13.42 -27.71
CA LEU A 309 -18.54 -13.63 -28.14
C LEU A 309 -17.60 -13.43 -26.97
N ARG A 310 -16.67 -14.35 -26.80
CA ARG A 310 -15.68 -14.33 -25.73
C ARG A 310 -14.28 -14.47 -26.30
N ARG A 311 -13.38 -13.56 -25.92
CA ARG A 311 -11.95 -13.64 -26.25
C ARG A 311 -11.12 -13.88 -25.01
N LEU A 312 -10.20 -14.84 -25.09
CA LEU A 312 -9.21 -15.07 -24.05
C LEU A 312 -7.86 -14.45 -24.44
N ASP A 313 -7.07 -14.03 -23.46
CA ASP A 313 -5.67 -13.64 -23.68
C ASP A 313 -4.76 -14.88 -23.72
N ALA A 314 -3.47 -14.65 -23.97
CA ALA A 314 -2.47 -15.72 -24.03
C ALA A 314 -2.29 -16.48 -22.70
N SER A 315 -2.73 -15.91 -21.57
CA SER A 315 -2.72 -16.57 -20.26
C SER A 315 -4.01 -17.36 -19.97
N GLY A 316 -4.99 -17.33 -20.89
CA GLY A 316 -6.31 -17.91 -20.68
C GLY A 316 -7.26 -17.03 -19.84
N GLY A 317 -6.87 -15.79 -19.57
CA GLY A 317 -7.72 -14.80 -18.90
C GLY A 317 -8.75 -14.17 -19.84
N LEU A 318 -9.87 -13.67 -19.30
CA LEU A 318 -10.89 -12.99 -20.13
C LEU A 318 -10.34 -11.66 -20.63
N ALA A 319 -10.08 -11.58 -21.93
CA ALA A 319 -9.56 -10.38 -22.58
C ALA A 319 -10.65 -9.46 -23.10
N ASP A 320 -11.76 -10.02 -23.61
CA ASP A 320 -12.90 -9.26 -24.10
C ASP A 320 -14.19 -10.12 -24.13
N ILE A 321 -15.35 -9.48 -24.02
CA ILE A 321 -16.68 -10.13 -24.11
C ILE A 321 -17.69 -9.20 -24.79
N ARG A 322 -18.49 -9.72 -25.74
CA ARG A 322 -19.47 -8.96 -26.54
C ARG A 322 -20.78 -9.71 -26.75
N LEU A 323 -21.87 -9.00 -27.01
CA LEU A 323 -23.12 -9.55 -27.54
C LEU A 323 -23.07 -9.55 -29.08
N ALA A 324 -23.38 -10.68 -29.69
CA ALA A 324 -23.41 -10.81 -31.15
C ALA A 324 -24.69 -10.23 -31.78
N SER A 325 -25.71 -9.87 -30.98
CA SER A 325 -27.04 -9.53 -31.47
C SER A 325 -27.27 -8.05 -31.82
N GLN A 326 -26.31 -7.16 -31.55
CA GLN A 326 -26.48 -5.70 -31.74
C GLN A 326 -25.86 -5.17 -33.04
N THR A 327 -24.85 -5.87 -33.55
CA THR A 327 -24.10 -5.55 -34.76
C THR A 327 -23.95 -6.82 -35.58
N SER A 328 -23.55 -6.74 -36.85
CA SER A 328 -23.27 -7.96 -37.60
C SER A 328 -22.15 -8.75 -36.89
N LEU A 329 -22.22 -10.08 -36.98
CA LEU A 329 -21.24 -10.96 -36.34
C LEU A 329 -19.81 -10.61 -36.79
N GLU A 330 -19.65 -10.37 -38.09
CA GLU A 330 -18.39 -9.97 -38.74
C GLU A 330 -17.85 -8.65 -38.16
N GLU A 331 -18.67 -7.60 -38.07
CA GLU A 331 -18.24 -6.31 -37.51
C GLU A 331 -17.85 -6.46 -36.03
N THR A 332 -18.54 -7.33 -35.30
CA THR A 332 -18.25 -7.58 -33.88
C THR A 332 -16.91 -8.32 -33.71
N LEU A 333 -16.63 -9.28 -34.59
CA LEU A 333 -15.36 -10.01 -34.65
C LEU A 333 -14.20 -9.09 -35.03
N ASP A 334 -14.38 -8.21 -36.03
CA ASP A 334 -13.40 -7.20 -36.42
C ASP A 334 -13.09 -6.25 -35.26
N GLN A 335 -14.13 -5.74 -34.58
CA GLN A 335 -13.94 -4.88 -33.42
C GLN A 335 -13.20 -5.58 -32.27
N MET A 336 -13.39 -6.88 -32.09
CA MET A 336 -12.65 -7.68 -31.11
C MET A 336 -11.22 -8.00 -31.58
N ALA A 337 -10.98 -8.22 -32.87
CA ALA A 337 -9.64 -8.43 -33.42
C ALA A 337 -8.81 -7.14 -33.39
N ASP A 338 -9.41 -6.00 -33.68
CA ASP A 338 -8.75 -4.69 -33.62
C ASP A 338 -8.47 -4.25 -32.18
N SER A 339 -9.33 -4.62 -31.23
CA SER A 339 -9.01 -4.38 -29.81
C SER A 339 -7.76 -5.15 -29.39
N ARG A 340 -7.44 -6.31 -30.00
CA ARG A 340 -6.16 -7.03 -29.80
C ARG A 340 -4.98 -6.26 -30.38
N ARG A 341 -5.09 -5.72 -31.61
CA ARG A 341 -4.04 -4.89 -32.22
C ARG A 341 -3.77 -3.64 -31.39
N ASN A 342 -4.83 -2.99 -30.90
CA ASN A 342 -4.72 -1.82 -30.05
C ASN A 342 -4.19 -2.14 -28.65
N SER A 343 -4.48 -3.33 -28.10
CA SER A 343 -3.94 -3.78 -26.80
C SER A 343 -2.47 -4.17 -26.90
N ALA A 344 -2.07 -4.93 -27.93
CA ALA A 344 -0.68 -5.29 -28.19
C ALA A 344 0.17 -4.05 -28.54
N SER A 345 -0.40 -3.12 -29.32
CA SER A 345 0.23 -1.83 -29.60
C SER A 345 0.27 -0.95 -28.35
N LYS A 346 -0.72 -0.98 -27.45
CA LYS A 346 -0.63 -0.32 -26.12
C LYS A 346 0.44 -0.93 -25.21
N VAL A 347 0.71 -2.23 -25.29
CA VAL A 347 1.80 -2.85 -24.51
C VAL A 347 3.17 -2.44 -25.05
N LEU A 348 3.31 -2.27 -26.37
CA LEU A 348 4.57 -1.87 -27.01
C LEU A 348 4.77 -0.33 -27.15
N SER A 349 3.70 0.46 -27.14
CA SER A 349 3.73 1.93 -27.37
C SER A 349 2.93 2.77 -26.37
N GLY A 350 2.11 2.15 -25.51
CA GLY A 350 1.16 2.82 -24.61
C GLY A 350 1.78 3.69 -23.52
N PRO A 351 2.98 3.42 -22.97
CA PRO A 351 3.61 4.38 -22.08
C PRO A 351 4.19 5.58 -22.81
N ARG A 352 4.48 5.51 -24.12
CA ARG A 352 5.21 6.57 -24.85
C ARG A 352 4.29 7.58 -25.50
N LYS A 353 3.21 7.16 -26.18
CA LYS A 353 2.30 8.10 -26.87
C LYS A 353 1.48 8.93 -25.89
N GLU A 354 0.83 8.31 -24.90
CA GLU A 354 0.10 9.07 -23.86
C GLU A 354 1.02 9.96 -23.02
N ARG A 355 2.25 9.52 -22.70
CA ARG A 355 3.22 10.40 -22.04
C ARG A 355 3.65 11.55 -22.94
N ARG A 356 3.79 11.33 -24.24
CA ARG A 356 4.11 12.37 -25.22
C ARG A 356 2.98 13.39 -25.33
N ASP A 357 1.73 12.94 -25.44
CA ASP A 357 0.57 13.83 -25.54
C ASP A 357 0.34 14.60 -24.24
N ARG A 358 0.43 13.93 -23.08
CA ARG A 358 0.39 14.63 -21.76
C ARG A 358 1.55 15.58 -21.59
N TYR A 359 2.74 15.24 -22.09
CA TYR A 359 3.90 16.11 -22.04
C TYR A 359 3.70 17.36 -22.90
N GLN A 360 3.25 17.20 -24.15
CA GLN A 360 3.03 18.32 -25.06
C GLN A 360 1.86 19.20 -24.58
N LEU A 361 0.82 18.62 -23.99
CA LEU A 361 -0.24 19.38 -23.33
C LEU A 361 0.27 20.18 -22.12
N ASN A 362 1.15 19.59 -21.31
CA ASN A 362 1.79 20.30 -20.20
C ASN A 362 2.76 21.38 -20.70
N LEU A 363 3.50 21.11 -21.78
CA LEU A 363 4.38 22.07 -22.45
C LEU A 363 3.57 23.27 -22.93
N TRP A 364 2.44 23.02 -23.59
CA TRP A 364 1.49 24.06 -24.00
C TRP A 364 1.03 24.87 -22.80
N LYS A 365 0.30 24.24 -21.87
CA LYS A 365 -0.38 24.92 -20.77
C LYS A 365 0.56 25.71 -19.86
N LYS A 366 1.75 25.17 -19.56
CA LYS A 366 2.66 25.78 -18.57
C LYS A 366 3.69 26.73 -19.15
N HIS A 367 4.08 26.56 -20.41
CA HIS A 367 5.26 27.23 -20.93
C HIS A 367 5.04 28.02 -22.23
N LEU A 368 4.11 27.58 -23.08
CA LEU A 368 3.89 28.21 -24.38
C LEU A 368 2.63 29.07 -24.40
N ALA A 369 1.50 28.55 -23.92
CA ALA A 369 0.22 29.24 -23.92
C ALA A 369 0.25 30.63 -23.26
N PRO A 370 0.94 30.85 -22.12
CA PRO A 370 0.99 32.17 -21.50
C PRO A 370 1.70 33.24 -22.33
N ARG A 371 2.52 32.83 -23.32
CA ARG A 371 3.37 33.73 -24.12
C ARG A 371 3.02 33.76 -25.60
N LEU A 372 2.32 32.73 -26.10
CA LEU A 372 1.97 32.55 -27.51
C LEU A 372 0.47 32.51 -27.76
N ALA A 373 -0.34 33.10 -26.87
CA ALA A 373 -1.79 33.07 -27.02
C ALA A 373 -2.24 33.78 -28.31
N ASP A 374 -1.62 34.91 -28.63
CA ASP A 374 -1.95 35.73 -29.80
C ASP A 374 -1.47 35.08 -31.10
N GLU A 375 -0.24 34.57 -31.14
CA GLU A 375 0.32 33.84 -32.28
C GLU A 375 -0.47 32.57 -32.56
N TRP A 376 -0.94 31.88 -31.51
CA TRP A 376 -1.81 30.72 -31.66
C TRP A 376 -3.18 31.07 -32.21
N ALA A 377 -3.78 32.18 -31.76
CA ALA A 377 -5.05 32.66 -32.30
C ALA A 377 -4.91 33.04 -33.79
N ARG A 378 -3.81 33.69 -34.17
CA ARG A 378 -3.50 34.03 -35.56
C ARG A 378 -3.28 32.78 -36.41
N PHE A 379 -2.47 31.83 -35.94
CA PHE A 379 -2.25 30.55 -36.60
C PHE A 379 -3.57 29.82 -36.84
N ARG A 380 -4.45 29.76 -35.82
CA ARG A 380 -5.75 29.10 -35.94
C ARG A 380 -6.64 29.72 -37.03
N ARG A 381 -6.62 31.06 -37.20
CA ARG A 381 -7.38 31.75 -38.27
C ARG A 381 -6.86 31.45 -39.67
N THR A 382 -5.60 31.05 -39.81
CA THR A 382 -5.01 30.70 -41.12
C THR A 382 -5.29 29.26 -41.55
N GLN A 383 -5.79 28.42 -40.65
CA GLN A 383 -6.15 27.04 -40.97
C GLN A 383 -7.58 27.01 -41.55
N SER A 384 -7.83 26.10 -42.49
CA SER A 384 -9.15 25.93 -43.11
C SER A 384 -10.22 25.59 -42.06
N MET A 385 -11.40 26.21 -42.19
CA MET A 385 -12.55 26.10 -41.25
C MET A 385 -13.02 24.66 -40.96
N GLY A 386 -12.59 23.66 -41.74
CA GLY A 386 -12.97 22.25 -41.57
C GLY A 386 -12.12 21.44 -40.57
N ASP A 387 -10.90 21.89 -40.24
CA ASP A 387 -9.98 21.12 -39.39
C ASP A 387 -9.94 21.65 -37.96
N ALA A 388 -10.23 20.80 -36.98
CA ALA A 388 -10.08 21.13 -35.57
C ALA A 388 -8.59 21.28 -35.23
N VAL A 389 -8.09 22.51 -35.27
CA VAL A 389 -6.69 22.82 -34.93
C VAL A 389 -6.50 22.78 -33.42
N ASP A 390 -5.86 21.73 -32.92
CA ASP A 390 -5.39 21.67 -31.53
C ASP A 390 -3.99 22.33 -31.39
N SER A 391 -3.71 22.81 -30.19
CA SER A 391 -2.41 23.29 -29.71
C SER A 391 -1.22 22.39 -30.09
N MET A 392 -1.46 21.09 -30.22
CA MET A 392 -0.48 20.08 -30.66
C MET A 392 0.00 20.31 -32.10
N VAL A 393 -0.90 20.75 -32.99
CA VAL A 393 -0.58 21.12 -34.37
C VAL A 393 0.32 22.35 -34.38
N PHE A 394 0.02 23.33 -33.53
CA PHE A 394 0.85 24.54 -33.43
C PHE A 394 2.22 24.29 -32.83
N ILE A 395 2.35 23.43 -31.81
CA ILE A 395 3.66 23.03 -31.29
C ILE A 395 4.50 22.35 -32.38
N ARG A 396 3.87 21.53 -33.23
CA ARG A 396 4.54 20.88 -34.35
C ARG A 396 4.99 21.92 -35.38
N HIS A 397 4.12 22.86 -35.73
CA HIS A 397 4.43 24.00 -36.61
C HIS A 397 5.64 24.81 -36.11
N LEU A 398 5.67 25.17 -34.82
CA LEU A 398 6.81 25.89 -34.23
C LEU A 398 8.11 25.07 -34.30
N ASN A 399 8.03 23.76 -34.05
CA ASN A 399 9.18 22.88 -34.16
C ASN A 399 9.70 22.76 -35.60
N GLU A 400 8.81 22.66 -36.59
CA GLU A 400 9.17 22.62 -38.01
C GLU A 400 9.83 23.93 -38.45
N LEU A 401 9.34 25.09 -37.97
CA LEU A 401 10.01 26.36 -38.21
C LEU A 401 11.41 26.39 -37.60
N CYS A 402 11.63 25.81 -36.41
CA CYS A 402 12.98 25.70 -35.84
C CYS A 402 13.88 24.71 -36.61
N ASP A 403 13.31 23.73 -37.32
CA ASP A 403 14.08 22.84 -38.21
C ASP A 403 14.48 23.56 -39.51
N LYS A 404 13.63 24.46 -40.02
CA LYS A 404 13.88 25.25 -41.24
C LYS A 404 14.78 26.47 -41.03
N ASN A 405 14.82 27.02 -39.81
CA ASN A 405 15.62 28.20 -39.49
C ASN A 405 16.79 27.78 -38.58
N PRO A 406 18.05 27.84 -39.05
CA PRO A 406 19.21 27.48 -38.24
C PRO A 406 19.24 28.35 -36.98
N GLY A 407 19.52 27.73 -35.83
CA GLY A 407 19.54 28.42 -34.54
C GLY A 407 20.95 28.54 -33.98
N ASP A 408 21.21 29.60 -33.23
CA ASP A 408 22.47 29.84 -32.53
C ASP A 408 22.61 28.91 -31.32
N MET A 409 23.83 28.48 -30.99
CA MET A 409 24.06 27.64 -29.83
C MET A 409 23.94 28.45 -28.53
N ALA A 410 22.82 28.32 -27.80
CA ALA A 410 22.62 28.97 -26.51
C ALA A 410 23.27 28.20 -25.35
N ASP A 411 23.31 26.87 -25.42
CA ASP A 411 24.02 26.02 -24.46
C ASP A 411 24.52 24.71 -25.09
N ARG A 412 25.83 24.69 -25.37
CA ARG A 412 26.52 23.55 -26.00
C ARG A 412 26.45 22.27 -25.16
N ARG A 413 26.45 22.37 -23.81
CA ARG A 413 26.50 21.20 -22.91
C ARG A 413 25.20 20.39 -22.92
N PHE A 414 24.10 21.06 -23.23
CA PHE A 414 22.76 20.46 -23.22
C PHE A 414 22.12 20.40 -24.61
N GLY A 415 22.82 20.88 -25.66
CA GLY A 415 22.30 20.95 -27.01
C GLY A 415 21.09 21.88 -27.11
N ILE A 416 21.15 23.05 -26.45
CA ILE A 416 20.09 24.06 -26.50
C ILE A 416 20.46 25.08 -27.56
N THR A 417 19.59 25.27 -28.55
CA THR A 417 19.73 26.24 -29.63
C THR A 417 18.68 27.34 -29.51
N ARG A 418 19.01 28.56 -29.90
CA ARG A 418 18.15 29.74 -29.96
C ARG A 418 17.75 29.98 -31.41
N HIS A 419 16.45 29.98 -31.68
CA HIS A 419 15.90 30.20 -33.01
C HIS A 419 15.05 31.46 -33.01
N THR A 420 15.17 32.28 -34.05
CA THR A 420 14.23 33.36 -34.33
C THR A 420 13.33 32.90 -35.48
N ILE A 421 12.04 32.73 -35.20
CA ILE A 421 11.06 32.15 -36.14
C ILE A 421 9.82 33.03 -36.25
N THR A 422 9.15 33.02 -37.40
CA THR A 422 7.88 33.74 -37.60
C THR A 422 6.74 32.74 -37.79
N PRO A 423 5.87 32.53 -36.77
CA PRO A 423 4.73 31.62 -36.87
C PRO A 423 3.76 32.06 -37.98
N ILE A 424 3.09 31.10 -38.64
CA ILE A 424 2.12 31.42 -39.69
C ILE A 424 1.01 32.29 -39.10
N GLY A 425 0.67 33.36 -39.81
CA GLY A 425 -0.31 34.36 -39.38
C GLY A 425 0.25 35.43 -38.43
N SER A 426 1.49 35.31 -37.95
CA SER A 426 2.16 36.39 -37.21
C SER A 426 2.99 37.26 -38.15
N SER A 427 2.95 38.58 -37.95
CA SER A 427 3.84 39.55 -38.60
C SER A 427 5.13 39.80 -37.83
N GLN A 428 5.20 39.36 -36.57
CA GLN A 428 6.36 39.57 -35.69
C GLN A 428 7.10 38.24 -35.47
N PRO A 429 8.44 38.23 -35.59
CA PRO A 429 9.24 37.07 -35.22
C PRO A 429 9.24 36.87 -33.71
N ILE A 430 9.30 35.62 -33.27
CA ILE A 430 9.47 35.22 -31.87
C ILE A 430 10.81 34.50 -31.69
N THR A 431 11.41 34.64 -30.50
CA THR A 431 12.62 33.91 -30.15
C THR A 431 12.27 32.66 -29.33
N VAL A 432 12.72 31.50 -29.78
CA VAL A 432 12.43 30.20 -29.17
C VAL A 432 13.74 29.45 -28.87
N LEU A 433 13.93 29.05 -27.62
CA LEU A 433 14.94 28.07 -27.25
C LEU A 433 14.42 26.66 -27.48
N ARG A 434 15.22 25.85 -28.16
CA ARG A 434 14.90 24.47 -28.51
C ARG A 434 15.97 23.54 -27.97
N ARG A 435 15.54 22.41 -27.42
CA ARG A 435 16.41 21.28 -27.10
C ARG A 435 15.91 20.06 -27.86
N LYS A 436 16.72 19.50 -28.76
CA LYS A 436 16.42 18.30 -29.53
C LYS A 436 17.43 17.22 -29.14
N SER A 437 16.98 16.18 -28.43
CA SER A 437 17.78 14.98 -28.17
C SER A 437 17.43 13.92 -29.20
N ASP A 438 18.40 13.09 -29.58
CA ASP A 438 18.20 12.02 -30.56
C ASP A 438 17.07 11.07 -30.11
N GLY A 439 16.01 10.97 -30.90
CA GLY A 439 14.83 10.14 -30.60
C GLY A 439 13.82 10.71 -29.58
N GLU A 440 14.03 11.91 -29.02
CA GLU A 440 13.05 12.57 -28.14
C GLU A 440 12.28 13.70 -28.85
N PRO A 441 11.01 13.96 -28.47
CA PRO A 441 10.29 15.15 -28.94
C PRO A 441 11.02 16.42 -28.48
N ALA A 442 11.16 17.38 -29.40
CA ALA A 442 11.82 18.65 -29.12
C ALA A 442 11.10 19.41 -27.99
N ARG A 443 11.91 20.04 -27.13
CA ARG A 443 11.43 20.85 -26.01
C ARG A 443 11.62 22.32 -26.36
N LEU A 444 10.54 23.10 -26.28
CA LEU A 444 10.52 24.51 -26.69
C LEU A 444 10.27 25.45 -25.49
N ARG A 445 10.90 26.63 -25.51
CA ARG A 445 10.62 27.75 -24.59
C ARG A 445 10.68 29.05 -25.38
N VAL A 446 9.72 29.95 -25.16
CA VAL A 446 9.74 31.28 -25.76
C VAL A 446 10.54 32.23 -24.88
N VAL A 447 11.26 33.15 -25.50
CA VAL A 447 12.13 34.15 -24.87
C VAL A 447 11.69 35.53 -25.33
N ASP A 448 11.27 36.34 -24.37
CA ASP A 448 10.75 37.69 -24.61
C ASP A 448 11.71 38.77 -24.05
N SER A 449 12.71 38.34 -23.29
CA SER A 449 13.76 39.18 -22.66
C SER A 449 14.95 38.33 -22.22
N ASP A 450 16.11 38.96 -22.02
CA ASP A 450 17.33 38.31 -21.51
C ASP A 450 17.13 37.58 -20.17
N TYR A 451 16.31 38.16 -19.29
CA TYR A 451 15.97 37.53 -18.01
C TYR A 451 15.20 36.23 -18.24
N SER A 452 14.18 36.27 -19.12
CA SER A 452 13.40 35.10 -19.47
C SER A 452 14.22 34.03 -20.21
N GLU A 453 15.28 34.45 -20.92
CA GLU A 453 16.19 33.52 -21.57
C GLU A 453 16.95 32.67 -20.56
N ARG A 454 17.55 33.30 -19.53
CA ARG A 454 18.28 32.58 -18.49
C ARG A 454 17.38 31.62 -17.72
N GLU A 455 16.11 31.97 -17.52
CA GLU A 455 15.13 31.09 -16.91
C GLU A 455 14.74 29.93 -17.84
N ALA A 456 14.53 30.20 -19.13
CA ALA A 456 14.21 29.21 -20.14
C ALA A 456 15.36 28.20 -20.35
N ILE A 457 16.62 28.66 -20.41
CA ILE A 457 17.81 27.79 -20.43
C ILE A 457 17.85 26.92 -19.17
N ARG A 458 17.65 27.51 -17.98
CA ARG A 458 17.60 26.73 -16.72
C ARG A 458 16.50 25.67 -16.74
N SER A 459 15.32 26.02 -17.24
CA SER A 459 14.20 25.10 -17.39
C SER A 459 14.56 23.94 -18.34
N LEU A 460 15.18 24.22 -19.49
CA LEU A 460 15.56 23.20 -20.47
C LEU A 460 16.72 22.30 -20.00
N ARG A 461 17.65 22.82 -19.17
CA ARG A 461 18.73 22.04 -18.54
C ARG A 461 18.20 20.97 -17.58
N LEU A 462 17.15 21.29 -16.83
CA LEU A 462 16.55 20.37 -15.84
C LEU A 462 15.87 19.16 -16.50
N ILE A 463 15.61 19.22 -17.81
CA ILE A 463 14.78 18.24 -18.50
C ILE A 463 15.58 17.51 -19.58
N GLY A 464 16.33 16.48 -19.17
CA GLY A 464 17.02 15.52 -20.06
C GLY A 464 18.46 15.23 -19.64
N PRO A 465 18.99 14.03 -19.93
CA PRO A 465 20.36 13.63 -19.54
C PRO A 465 21.41 14.58 -20.15
N LYS A 466 22.51 14.81 -19.43
CA LYS A 466 23.65 15.59 -19.94
C LYS A 466 24.23 14.86 -21.15
N ARG A 467 24.49 15.54 -22.27
CA ARG A 467 25.31 14.94 -23.33
C ARG A 467 26.69 14.65 -22.72
N LYS A 468 27.14 13.39 -22.80
CA LYS A 468 28.56 13.09 -22.60
C LYS A 468 29.28 13.90 -23.66
N MET A 469 30.11 14.86 -23.24
CA MET A 469 31.05 15.45 -24.19
C MET A 469 31.95 14.29 -24.62
N GLU A 470 31.81 13.85 -25.87
CA GLU A 470 32.91 13.17 -26.53
C GLU A 470 34.10 14.12 -26.39
N ALA A 471 35.15 13.63 -25.74
CA ALA A 471 36.37 14.39 -25.58
C ALA A 471 36.89 14.69 -26.98
N ALA A 472 36.72 15.94 -27.42
CA ALA A 472 37.52 16.47 -28.49
C ALA A 472 38.97 16.36 -28.00
N ALA A 473 39.71 15.48 -28.64
CA ALA A 473 41.16 15.47 -28.58
C ALA A 473 41.66 16.86 -29.02
N ASP A 474 42.76 17.27 -28.41
CA ASP A 474 43.50 18.52 -28.61
C ASP A 474 42.95 19.77 -27.92
N GLU A 475 43.50 20.05 -26.73
CA GLU A 475 44.18 21.33 -26.46
C GLU A 475 45.01 21.27 -25.15
N VAL A 476 46.24 21.77 -25.23
CA VAL A 476 47.35 21.72 -24.25
C VAL A 476 47.05 22.53 -22.97
N PRO A 477 47.45 22.07 -21.77
CA PRO A 477 47.18 22.80 -20.53
C PRO A 477 48.19 23.94 -20.30
N SER A 478 47.73 25.20 -20.39
CA SER A 478 48.52 26.35 -19.98
C SER A 478 48.35 26.65 -18.48
N LYS A 479 49.50 26.72 -17.80
CA LYS A 479 49.69 27.15 -16.42
C LYS A 479 49.29 28.63 -16.29
N ARG A 480 48.32 28.96 -15.42
CA ARG A 480 48.26 30.27 -14.72
C ARG A 480 47.16 30.28 -13.66
N ARG A 481 47.54 30.06 -12.39
CA ARG A 481 46.78 30.55 -11.24
C ARG A 481 47.72 30.73 -10.04
N ASN A 482 48.26 31.93 -9.94
CA ASN A 482 48.69 32.57 -8.71
C ASN A 482 48.45 34.07 -8.89
N ILE A 483 48.22 34.76 -7.77
CA ILE A 483 47.96 36.21 -7.64
C ILE A 483 46.46 36.57 -7.68
N LEU A 484 45.82 36.57 -6.51
CA LEU A 484 45.12 37.73 -5.91
C LEU A 484 44.40 37.28 -4.62
N VAL A 485 45.18 37.16 -3.55
CA VAL A 485 44.70 37.23 -2.17
C VAL A 485 45.59 38.27 -1.50
N ASN A 486 45.11 39.50 -1.40
CA ASN A 486 45.49 40.45 -0.36
C ASN A 486 44.60 41.69 -0.44
N GLN A 487 44.32 42.24 0.75
CA GLN A 487 43.58 43.47 1.05
C GLN A 487 42.06 43.35 1.24
N ARG A 488 41.68 43.15 2.51
CA ARG A 488 40.82 44.11 3.23
C ARG A 488 40.96 43.89 4.74
N GLN A 489 41.53 44.89 5.42
CA GLN A 489 41.58 45.00 6.87
C GLN A 489 40.18 45.30 7.46
N PRO A 490 39.97 44.96 8.75
CA PRO A 490 38.70 45.13 9.45
C PRO A 490 38.54 46.55 9.99
N ARG A 491 37.29 47.03 10.07
CA ARG A 491 36.93 48.25 10.79
C ARG A 491 36.21 47.84 12.07
N GLU A 492 36.85 48.13 13.19
CA GLU A 492 36.28 48.02 14.53
C GLU A 492 35.14 49.03 14.71
N ALA A 493 34.05 48.58 15.32
CA ALA A 493 33.12 49.43 16.05
C ALA A 493 32.45 48.60 17.15
N SER A 494 32.84 48.96 18.37
CA SER A 494 32.36 48.76 19.74
C SER A 494 31.10 47.95 20.05
N ALA A 495 31.23 47.32 21.21
CA ALA A 495 30.29 46.48 21.94
C ALA A 495 29.03 47.22 22.42
N ASP A 496 27.93 46.45 22.58
CA ASP A 496 27.24 46.43 23.87
C ASP A 496 26.44 45.13 24.14
N ASN A 497 26.73 44.57 25.31
CA ASN A 497 26.01 43.66 26.20
C ASN A 497 24.67 42.98 25.77
N ARG A 498 24.66 41.62 25.79
CA ARG A 498 24.01 40.81 26.86
C ARG A 498 24.09 39.29 26.60
N SER A 499 24.71 38.61 27.57
CA SER A 499 24.56 37.21 28.00
C SER A 499 23.74 36.24 27.13
N SER A 500 24.43 35.41 26.35
CA SER A 500 24.14 33.99 26.20
C SER A 500 25.38 33.29 25.64
N ASN A 501 25.78 32.16 26.23
CA ASN A 501 26.87 31.31 25.75
C ASN A 501 26.49 30.66 24.40
N VAL A 502 26.51 31.44 23.32
CA VAL A 502 26.39 30.97 21.94
C VAL A 502 27.81 30.96 21.37
N VAL A 503 28.33 29.76 21.08
CA VAL A 503 29.61 29.58 20.38
C VAL A 503 29.59 30.43 19.09
N PRO A 504 30.55 31.34 18.88
CA PRO A 504 30.58 32.16 17.68
C PRO A 504 30.70 31.30 16.42
N GLY A 505 29.69 31.39 15.55
CA GLY A 505 29.96 31.54 14.11
C GLY A 505 29.61 30.41 13.14
N ARG A 506 28.95 29.31 13.54
CA ARG A 506 28.47 28.33 12.53
C ARG A 506 27.02 28.61 12.13
N GLN A 507 26.82 29.60 11.26
CA GLN A 507 25.50 29.93 10.73
C GLN A 507 24.90 28.72 9.99
N VAL A 508 23.72 28.28 10.43
CA VAL A 508 22.94 27.23 9.76
C VAL A 508 21.88 27.88 8.88
N HIS A 509 21.84 27.48 7.62
CA HIS A 509 20.89 27.96 6.63
C HIS A 509 19.83 26.90 6.33
N ARG A 510 18.58 27.33 6.24
CA ARG A 510 17.45 26.49 5.84
C ARG A 510 17.32 26.45 4.32
N ILE A 511 17.36 25.26 3.74
CA ILE A 511 17.10 25.02 2.31
C ILE A 511 15.99 24.00 2.16
N THR A 512 14.93 24.33 1.42
CA THR A 512 13.90 23.34 1.06
C THR A 512 14.10 22.91 -0.39
N VAL A 513 14.07 21.59 -0.60
CA VAL A 513 14.14 20.95 -1.91
C VAL A 513 12.89 20.10 -2.11
N SER A 514 12.19 20.31 -3.21
CA SER A 514 11.05 19.47 -3.60
C SER A 514 11.56 18.17 -4.24
N GLN A 515 11.21 17.04 -3.66
CA GLN A 515 11.60 15.71 -4.10
C GLN A 515 10.41 14.98 -4.69
N GLN A 516 10.59 14.36 -5.87
CA GLN A 516 9.58 13.47 -6.41
C GLN A 516 9.60 12.15 -5.66
N TYR A 517 8.45 11.77 -5.10
CA TYR A 517 8.25 10.58 -4.32
C TYR A 517 7.02 9.82 -4.83
N LYS A 518 7.26 8.80 -5.66
CA LYS A 518 6.22 8.14 -6.48
C LYS A 518 5.50 9.19 -7.34
N GLU A 519 4.18 9.30 -7.21
CA GLU A 519 3.33 10.27 -7.92
C GLU A 519 3.17 11.59 -7.16
N LYS A 520 3.84 11.77 -6.02
CA LYS A 520 3.71 12.94 -5.16
C LYS A 520 5.01 13.68 -5.04
N THR A 521 4.94 15.01 -5.07
CA THR A 521 6.09 15.86 -4.73
C THR A 521 6.06 16.14 -3.24
N VAL A 522 7.19 15.94 -2.56
CA VAL A 522 7.35 16.14 -1.11
C VAL A 522 8.46 17.15 -0.88
N ASP A 523 8.19 18.15 -0.04
CA ASP A 523 9.21 19.10 0.37
C ASP A 523 10.09 18.51 1.47
N VAL A 524 11.41 18.62 1.26
CA VAL A 524 12.43 18.14 2.18
C VAL A 524 13.30 19.33 2.59
N THR A 525 13.36 19.62 3.90
CA THR A 525 14.19 20.70 4.42
C THR A 525 15.54 20.20 4.90
N HIS A 526 16.58 20.80 4.35
CA HIS A 526 17.98 20.63 4.69
C HIS A 526 18.44 21.83 5.52
N LEU A 527 19.19 21.54 6.57
CA LEU A 527 19.89 22.54 7.39
C LEU A 527 21.38 22.43 7.08
N ILE A 528 21.96 23.45 6.44
CA ILE A 528 23.33 23.41 5.94
C ILE A 528 24.21 24.49 6.58
N THR A 529 25.51 24.22 6.68
CA THR A 529 26.52 25.16 7.21
C THR A 529 27.52 25.51 6.11
N GLY A 530 28.12 26.71 6.18
CA GLY A 530 29.09 27.22 5.20
C GLY A 530 28.52 28.37 4.36
N SER A 531 29.36 28.93 3.46
CA SER A 531 28.99 30.04 2.58
C SER A 531 27.90 29.61 1.59
N VAL A 532 26.64 29.83 1.95
CA VAL A 532 25.51 29.67 1.02
C VAL A 532 25.52 30.87 0.09
N GLY A 533 26.44 30.88 -0.88
CA GLY A 533 26.52 31.93 -1.88
C GLY A 533 25.14 32.16 -2.47
N ARG A 534 24.63 33.41 -2.43
CA ARG A 534 23.22 33.79 -2.71
C ARG A 534 22.51 32.83 -3.69
N LEU A 535 21.86 31.81 -3.14
CA LEU A 535 21.13 30.80 -3.91
C LEU A 535 19.69 31.31 -4.15
N SER A 536 19.54 32.33 -4.99
CA SER A 536 18.24 32.94 -5.32
C SER A 536 17.55 32.26 -6.53
N GLY A 537 16.29 31.83 -6.32
CA GLY A 537 15.26 31.61 -7.36
C GLY A 537 15.33 30.30 -8.17
N GLY A 538 14.57 29.28 -7.75
CA GLY A 538 14.24 28.07 -8.54
C GLY A 538 14.16 26.77 -7.71
N PRO A 539 13.46 25.70 -8.20
CA PRO A 539 13.52 24.37 -7.58
C PRO A 539 14.96 23.88 -7.55
N ARG A 540 15.47 23.68 -6.34
CA ARG A 540 16.89 23.37 -6.10
C ARG A 540 17.16 21.88 -6.38
N ALA A 541 18.25 21.55 -7.06
CA ALA A 541 18.77 20.18 -7.06
C ALA A 541 19.50 19.91 -5.73
N LEU A 542 19.55 18.65 -5.30
CA LEU A 542 20.28 18.25 -4.07
C LEU A 542 21.76 18.64 -4.15
N GLU A 543 22.39 18.46 -5.31
CA GLU A 543 23.79 18.81 -5.56
C GLU A 543 24.03 20.29 -5.35
N SER A 544 23.11 21.14 -5.80
CA SER A 544 23.21 22.59 -5.60
C SER A 544 23.01 22.99 -4.14
N ALA A 545 22.16 22.27 -3.39
CA ALA A 545 21.97 22.53 -1.96
C ALA A 545 23.22 22.21 -1.13
N TYR A 546 24.00 21.19 -1.51
CA TYR A 546 25.20 20.76 -0.78
C TYR A 546 26.53 21.19 -1.41
N ALA A 547 26.52 21.94 -2.52
CA ALA A 547 27.71 22.29 -3.30
C ALA A 547 28.83 22.93 -2.46
N ASN A 548 28.46 23.80 -1.51
CA ASN A 548 29.40 24.52 -0.64
C ASN A 548 29.46 23.95 0.78
N SER A 549 28.89 22.76 0.99
CA SER A 549 28.76 22.11 2.30
C SER A 549 29.26 20.67 2.25
N ALA A 550 30.42 20.45 1.62
CA ALA A 550 31.01 19.11 1.44
C ALA A 550 31.14 18.35 2.76
N SER A 551 31.41 19.04 3.88
CA SER A 551 31.48 18.42 5.22
C SER A 551 30.18 17.78 5.70
N LEU A 552 29.03 18.15 5.11
CA LEU A 552 27.70 17.62 5.41
C LEU A 552 27.30 16.45 4.49
N ILE A 553 28.08 16.22 3.43
CA ILE A 553 27.98 15.02 2.61
C ILE A 553 28.85 13.96 3.29
N LYS A 554 28.23 12.99 3.93
CA LYS A 554 28.94 11.91 4.61
C LYS A 554 29.02 10.69 3.72
N ALA A 555 30.14 9.97 3.79
CA ALA A 555 30.12 8.58 3.39
C ALA A 555 28.99 7.87 4.16
N PRO A 556 28.31 6.90 3.54
CA PRO A 556 27.30 6.16 4.26
C PRO A 556 27.92 5.50 5.51
N ARG A 557 27.22 5.50 6.65
CA ARG A 557 27.77 5.07 7.96
C ARG A 557 28.28 3.63 7.92
N SER A 558 29.45 3.35 8.50
CA SER A 558 29.92 1.97 8.74
C SER A 558 29.46 1.50 10.12
N TYR A 559 29.12 0.21 10.22
CA TYR A 559 28.79 -0.46 11.49
C TYR A 559 29.84 -1.53 11.85
N ALA A 560 31.02 -1.50 11.23
CA ALA A 560 32.06 -2.54 11.44
C ALA A 560 32.47 -2.68 12.92
N GLY A 561 32.54 -1.57 13.67
CA GLY A 561 32.82 -1.57 15.11
C GLY A 561 31.59 -1.75 16.02
N GLU A 562 30.40 -1.92 15.44
CA GLU A 562 29.13 -2.00 16.17
C GLU A 562 28.37 -3.28 15.74
N ARG A 563 28.94 -4.46 16.04
CA ARG A 563 28.49 -5.75 15.48
C ARG A 563 27.01 -6.05 15.73
N GLU A 564 26.51 -5.75 16.92
CA GLU A 564 25.08 -5.85 17.26
C GLU A 564 24.21 -5.10 16.23
N ARG A 565 24.54 -3.83 15.99
CA ARG A 565 23.85 -2.93 15.07
C ARG A 565 24.05 -3.33 13.61
N GLN A 566 25.21 -3.89 13.29
CA GLN A 566 25.51 -4.39 11.95
C GLN A 566 24.57 -5.54 11.56
N VAL A 567 24.32 -6.49 12.46
CA VAL A 567 23.37 -7.59 12.22
C VAL A 567 21.95 -7.07 12.05
N LEU A 568 21.49 -6.16 12.92
CA LEU A 568 20.18 -5.52 12.81
C LEU A 568 20.03 -4.71 11.51
N ARG A 569 21.11 -4.10 11.01
CA ARG A 569 21.16 -3.39 9.73
C ARG A 569 20.99 -4.36 8.56
N TRP A 570 21.63 -5.53 8.59
CA TRP A 570 21.46 -6.57 7.59
C TRP A 570 20.03 -7.10 7.57
N LEU A 571 19.49 -7.43 8.75
CA LEU A 571 18.08 -7.83 8.92
C LEU A 571 17.13 -6.80 8.31
N SER A 572 17.31 -5.52 8.63
CA SER A 572 16.46 -4.45 8.09
C SER A 572 16.52 -4.36 6.56
N SER A 573 17.68 -4.58 5.94
CA SER A 573 17.82 -4.61 4.48
C SER A 573 17.12 -5.81 3.85
N VAL A 574 17.28 -7.00 4.43
CA VAL A 574 16.61 -8.23 3.97
C VAL A 574 15.09 -8.05 4.00
N MET A 575 14.58 -7.48 5.10
CA MET A 575 13.15 -7.23 5.25
C MET A 575 12.63 -6.13 4.33
N LEU A 576 13.41 -5.08 4.04
CA LEU A 576 13.02 -4.07 3.06
C LEU A 576 12.96 -4.65 1.64
N ASN A 577 13.87 -5.56 1.28
CA ASN A 577 13.86 -6.23 -0.02
C ASN A 577 12.64 -7.16 -0.16
N ALA A 578 12.31 -7.91 0.90
CA ALA A 578 11.10 -8.74 0.95
C ALA A 578 9.82 -7.91 0.81
N PHE A 579 9.83 -6.68 1.32
CA PHE A 579 8.67 -5.79 1.37
C PHE A 579 8.98 -4.37 0.88
N THR A 580 9.27 -4.25 -0.42
CA THR A 580 9.65 -2.97 -1.05
C THR A 580 8.60 -1.87 -0.92
N SER A 581 7.33 -2.23 -0.66
CA SER A 581 6.27 -1.27 -0.34
C SER A 581 6.54 -0.46 0.93
N GLY A 582 7.34 -1.01 1.85
CA GLY A 582 7.69 -0.43 3.13
C GLY A 582 8.62 0.77 3.09
N MET A 583 9.35 0.99 1.99
CA MET A 583 10.28 2.13 1.74
C MET A 583 11.41 2.37 2.75
N GLU A 584 11.24 2.00 4.00
CA GLU A 584 12.20 1.93 5.08
C GLU A 584 11.77 0.79 6.02
N VAL A 585 12.77 0.13 6.58
CA VAL A 585 12.67 -0.78 7.72
C VAL A 585 13.73 -0.39 8.73
N GLN A 586 13.35 -0.35 10.00
CA GLN A 586 14.22 -0.13 11.15
C GLN A 586 14.07 -1.31 12.12
N ALA A 587 15.10 -1.55 12.92
CA ALA A 587 15.14 -2.57 13.96
C ALA A 587 15.82 -2.03 15.23
N TYR A 588 15.44 -2.59 16.37
CA TYR A 588 15.98 -2.31 17.69
C TYR A 588 16.01 -3.61 18.48
N TYR A 589 17.10 -3.88 19.19
CA TYR A 589 17.20 -5.06 20.06
C TYR A 589 17.12 -4.64 21.52
N ASP A 590 16.08 -5.10 22.22
CA ASP A 590 15.92 -4.87 23.64
C ASP A 590 16.63 -5.96 24.43
N ARG A 591 17.72 -5.60 25.13
CA ARG A 591 18.52 -6.54 25.93
C ARG A 591 17.76 -7.10 27.13
N VAL A 592 16.73 -6.39 27.62
CA VAL A 592 16.01 -6.79 28.83
C VAL A 592 14.98 -7.87 28.52
N SER A 593 14.16 -7.68 27.49
CA SER A 593 13.21 -8.71 27.03
C SER A 593 13.85 -9.74 26.10
N ASP A 594 15.06 -9.47 25.61
CA ASP A 594 15.77 -10.29 24.63
C ASP A 594 14.94 -10.50 23.35
N GLU A 595 14.34 -9.39 22.89
CA GLU A 595 13.47 -9.33 21.71
C GLU A 595 13.98 -8.30 20.69
N ILE A 596 13.78 -8.61 19.41
CA ILE A 596 14.03 -7.70 18.29
C ILE A 596 12.73 -7.02 17.90
N TRP A 597 12.68 -5.72 18.13
CA TRP A 597 11.62 -4.83 17.68
C TRP A 597 11.90 -4.39 16.25
N ILE A 598 10.97 -4.63 15.33
CA ILE A 598 11.17 -4.32 13.91
C ILE A 598 9.91 -3.66 13.32
N SER A 599 10.11 -2.66 12.47
CA SER A 599 9.00 -1.96 11.82
C SER A 599 9.39 -1.35 10.49
N SER A 600 8.41 -1.22 9.62
CA SER A 600 8.41 -0.42 8.41
C SER A 600 7.48 0.79 8.57
N ASN A 601 7.59 1.79 7.71
CA ASN A 601 6.69 2.96 7.76
C ASN A 601 5.24 2.63 7.36
N ALA A 602 5.00 1.51 6.67
CA ALA A 602 3.67 1.12 6.20
C ALA A 602 3.06 0.01 7.05
N ARG A 603 1.85 0.25 7.58
CA ARG A 603 1.13 -0.75 8.40
C ARG A 603 0.89 -2.06 7.66
N GLY A 604 0.48 -1.98 6.40
CA GLY A 604 0.26 -3.17 5.56
C GLY A 604 1.53 -4.01 5.41
N THR A 605 2.69 -3.36 5.28
CA THR A 605 3.99 -4.02 5.29
C THR A 605 4.26 -4.69 6.64
N ASN A 606 4.02 -4.02 7.77
CA ASN A 606 4.27 -4.59 9.10
C ASN A 606 3.41 -5.84 9.37
N ARG A 607 2.17 -5.88 8.88
CA ARG A 607 1.34 -7.10 8.97
C ARG A 607 1.99 -8.26 8.22
N LYS A 608 2.46 -8.03 6.99
CA LYS A 608 3.14 -9.04 6.19
C LYS A 608 4.47 -9.47 6.79
N MET A 609 5.25 -8.53 7.35
CA MET A 609 6.49 -8.82 8.09
C MET A 609 6.20 -9.74 9.28
N ARG A 610 5.15 -9.46 10.06
CA ARG A 610 4.76 -10.33 11.18
C ARG A 610 4.40 -11.73 10.71
N MET A 611 3.56 -11.85 9.68
CA MET A 611 3.18 -13.16 9.14
C MET A 611 4.42 -13.94 8.69
N LEU A 612 5.32 -13.28 7.95
CA LEU A 612 6.57 -13.89 7.49
C LEU A 612 7.44 -14.36 8.64
N LEU A 613 7.69 -13.50 9.64
CA LEU A 613 8.55 -13.83 10.78
C LEU A 613 7.94 -14.91 11.70
N ASN A 614 6.61 -15.03 11.73
CA ASN A 614 5.90 -16.04 12.52
C ASN A 614 5.71 -17.39 11.80
N GLU A 615 5.41 -17.39 10.50
CA GLU A 615 5.02 -18.58 9.73
C GLU A 615 6.21 -19.21 9.00
N ASN A 616 6.66 -18.57 7.91
CA ASN A 616 7.68 -19.10 6.99
C ASN A 616 9.11 -18.90 7.52
N GLY A 617 9.28 -18.01 8.50
CA GLY A 617 10.56 -17.67 9.12
C GLY A 617 11.47 -16.83 8.22
N LEU A 618 12.41 -16.14 8.86
CA LEU A 618 13.44 -15.34 8.18
C LEU A 618 14.31 -16.20 7.22
N GLN A 619 14.60 -17.45 7.60
CA GLN A 619 15.49 -18.33 6.85
C GLN A 619 14.96 -18.65 5.44
N GLY A 620 13.66 -18.94 5.30
CA GLY A 620 13.05 -19.23 4.00
C GLY A 620 13.07 -18.02 3.08
N GLU A 621 12.88 -16.81 3.63
CA GLU A 621 12.97 -15.57 2.85
C GLU A 621 14.41 -15.27 2.42
N LEU A 622 15.40 -15.50 3.28
CA LEU A 622 16.81 -15.40 2.91
C LEU A 622 17.15 -16.32 1.73
N GLN A 623 16.81 -17.60 1.83
CA GLN A 623 17.05 -18.59 0.77
C GLN A 623 16.39 -18.19 -0.55
N LYS A 624 15.14 -17.71 -0.50
CA LYS A 624 14.42 -17.22 -1.67
C LYS A 624 15.12 -16.03 -2.32
N GLN A 625 15.56 -15.04 -1.54
CA GLN A 625 16.28 -13.87 -2.06
C GLN A 625 17.62 -14.28 -2.69
N LEU A 626 18.34 -15.20 -2.07
CA LEU A 626 19.62 -15.70 -2.57
C LEU A 626 19.44 -16.56 -3.83
N GLN A 627 18.39 -17.36 -3.90
CA GLN A 627 18.06 -18.13 -5.10
C GLN A 627 17.67 -17.21 -6.27
N ALA A 628 16.87 -16.17 -6.02
CA ALA A 628 16.53 -15.18 -7.03
C ALA A 628 17.78 -14.45 -7.58
N ALA A 629 18.77 -14.21 -6.72
CA ALA A 629 20.03 -13.61 -7.11
C ALA A 629 20.94 -14.52 -7.96
N LYS A 630 20.82 -15.85 -7.86
CA LYS A 630 21.60 -16.77 -8.73
C LYS A 630 21.32 -16.55 -10.21
N SER A 631 20.11 -16.11 -10.56
CA SER A 631 19.71 -15.85 -11.95
C SER A 631 20.25 -14.52 -12.51
N ASN A 632 20.64 -13.57 -11.66
CA ASN A 632 21.28 -12.32 -12.06
C ASN A 632 22.07 -11.73 -10.89
N PRO A 633 23.32 -12.21 -10.67
CA PRO A 633 24.10 -11.82 -9.51
C PRO A 633 24.74 -10.45 -9.76
N ASP A 634 23.99 -9.38 -9.55
CA ASP A 634 24.64 -8.10 -9.28
C ASP A 634 25.16 -8.14 -7.84
N THR A 635 26.39 -8.62 -7.66
CA THR A 635 27.08 -8.63 -6.37
C THR A 635 27.29 -7.22 -5.80
N ASN A 636 27.09 -6.17 -6.62
CA ASN A 636 27.06 -4.79 -6.14
C ASN A 636 25.72 -4.40 -5.50
N ASP A 637 24.70 -5.25 -5.54
CA ASP A 637 23.45 -5.00 -4.84
C ASP A 637 23.59 -5.17 -3.31
N ARG A 638 23.13 -4.15 -2.57
CA ARG A 638 23.25 -4.06 -1.11
C ARG A 638 22.46 -5.13 -0.40
N TRP A 639 21.21 -5.34 -0.80
CA TRP A 639 20.36 -6.29 -0.10
C TRP A 639 20.91 -7.71 -0.25
N LEU A 640 21.46 -8.05 -1.41
CA LEU A 640 22.02 -9.36 -1.68
C LEU A 640 23.21 -9.66 -0.76
N ARG A 641 24.15 -8.71 -0.64
CA ARG A 641 25.28 -8.86 0.31
C ARG A 641 24.82 -9.01 1.75
N HIS A 642 23.84 -8.21 2.17
CA HIS A 642 23.30 -8.29 3.53
C HIS A 642 22.60 -9.64 3.77
N ALA A 643 21.87 -10.16 2.78
CA ALA A 643 21.26 -11.49 2.84
C ALA A 643 22.33 -12.59 2.96
N MET A 644 23.37 -12.57 2.14
CA MET A 644 24.48 -13.55 2.19
C MET A 644 25.20 -13.54 3.54
N ARG A 645 25.49 -12.35 4.09
CA ARG A 645 26.18 -12.22 5.39
C ARG A 645 25.30 -12.70 6.55
N LEU A 646 24.03 -12.32 6.54
CA LEU A 646 23.09 -12.74 7.57
C LEU A 646 22.87 -14.26 7.51
N GLU A 647 22.68 -14.84 6.31
CA GLU A 647 22.54 -16.28 6.14
C GLU A 647 23.80 -17.02 6.63
N LYS A 648 25.01 -16.54 6.27
CA LYS A 648 26.26 -17.13 6.74
C LYS A 648 26.33 -17.17 8.27
N MET A 649 26.04 -16.05 8.94
CA MET A 649 26.03 -16.04 10.41
C MET A 649 24.96 -17.00 10.95
N LEU A 650 23.74 -17.00 10.42
CA LEU A 650 22.69 -17.87 10.95
C LEU A 650 22.98 -19.38 10.78
N ASN A 651 23.76 -19.76 9.76
CA ASN A 651 24.13 -21.15 9.51
C ASN A 651 25.40 -21.61 10.25
N ASP A 652 26.28 -20.69 10.62
CA ASP A 652 27.55 -21.01 11.27
C ASP A 652 27.70 -20.23 12.59
N ARG A 653 27.42 -20.91 13.71
CA ARG A 653 27.55 -20.32 15.05
C ARG A 653 29.01 -20.04 15.44
N SER A 654 29.98 -20.71 14.82
CA SER A 654 31.40 -20.56 15.17
C SER A 654 31.97 -19.19 14.74
N VAL A 655 31.32 -18.53 13.78
CA VAL A 655 31.72 -17.19 13.29
C VAL A 655 30.97 -16.05 13.97
N TRP A 656 30.20 -16.30 15.03
CA TRP A 656 29.42 -15.27 15.73
C TRP A 656 30.35 -14.33 16.51
N PRO A 657 30.34 -13.01 16.22
CA PRO A 657 31.03 -12.06 17.08
C PRO A 657 30.37 -12.04 18.47
N PRO A 658 31.14 -12.03 19.59
CA PRO A 658 30.57 -12.02 20.94
C PRO A 658 29.54 -10.90 21.15
N ASP A 659 29.81 -9.70 20.66
CA ASP A 659 28.91 -8.55 20.81
C ASP A 659 27.61 -8.65 19.99
N ALA A 660 27.58 -9.52 18.97
CA ALA A 660 26.39 -9.76 18.14
C ALA A 660 25.64 -11.04 18.54
N GLN A 661 26.24 -11.90 19.37
CA GLN A 661 25.67 -13.17 19.79
C GLN A 661 24.24 -13.03 20.33
N PRO A 662 23.91 -12.07 21.24
CA PRO A 662 22.54 -11.97 21.76
C PRO A 662 21.50 -11.67 20.67
N VAL A 663 21.85 -10.83 19.69
CA VAL A 663 20.95 -10.54 18.56
C VAL A 663 20.77 -11.76 17.67
N LEU A 664 21.85 -12.47 17.35
CA LEU A 664 21.79 -13.69 16.53
C LEU A 664 20.99 -14.79 17.22
N GLU A 665 21.14 -14.94 18.53
CA GLU A 665 20.31 -15.85 19.35
C GLU A 665 18.83 -15.45 19.30
N ALA A 666 18.51 -14.17 19.44
CA ALA A 666 17.13 -13.68 19.32
C ALA A 666 16.54 -13.93 17.91
N ILE A 667 17.34 -13.80 16.84
CA ILE A 667 16.93 -14.13 15.47
C ILE A 667 16.63 -15.62 15.33
N VAL A 668 17.55 -16.48 15.79
CA VAL A 668 17.41 -17.95 15.70
C VAL A 668 16.21 -18.43 16.52
N ALA A 669 16.02 -17.86 17.71
CA ALA A 669 14.88 -18.14 18.58
C ALA A 669 13.56 -17.49 18.11
N ARG A 670 13.57 -16.75 17.00
CA ARG A 670 12.41 -16.05 16.42
C ARG A 670 11.74 -15.08 17.40
N ARG A 671 12.51 -14.44 18.28
CA ARG A 671 12.02 -13.45 19.25
C ARG A 671 11.85 -12.09 18.60
N PHE A 672 10.86 -12.01 17.71
CA PHE A 672 10.54 -10.80 16.96
C PHE A 672 9.25 -10.15 17.48
N ARG A 673 9.33 -8.84 17.69
CA ARG A 673 8.16 -8.00 17.91
C ARG A 673 7.99 -7.01 16.77
N VAL A 674 6.99 -7.27 15.93
CA VAL A 674 6.67 -6.39 14.79
C VAL A 674 5.63 -5.36 15.19
N SER A 675 5.98 -4.07 15.17
CA SER A 675 5.05 -2.98 15.51
C SER A 675 3.98 -2.79 14.43
N SER A 676 2.76 -3.27 14.65
CA SER A 676 1.61 -3.05 13.74
C SER A 676 0.44 -2.32 14.39
N GLU A 677 0.68 -1.71 15.55
CA GLU A 677 -0.31 -0.97 16.31
C GLU A 677 -0.90 0.15 15.44
N ASN A 678 -2.16 0.48 15.73
CA ASN A 678 -2.79 1.67 15.19
C ASN A 678 -2.31 2.86 15.99
N PHE A 679 -1.37 3.62 15.44
CA PHE A 679 -1.05 4.93 15.99
C PHE A 679 -2.17 5.89 15.57
N HIS A 680 -2.87 6.43 16.57
CA HIS A 680 -4.08 7.23 16.41
C HIS A 680 -3.89 8.50 15.57
N PHE A 681 -5.07 9.01 15.22
CA PHE A 681 -5.43 9.87 14.12
C PHE A 681 -5.05 11.34 14.35
N ASN A 682 -4.97 12.14 13.28
CA ASN A 682 -5.09 13.59 13.43
C ASN A 682 -6.43 13.95 14.09
N GLU A 683 -6.62 15.23 14.46
CA GLU A 683 -7.88 15.75 15.03
C GLU A 683 -9.13 15.38 14.21
N GLY A 684 -8.99 15.01 12.93
CA GLY A 684 -10.06 14.57 12.04
C GLY A 684 -10.20 13.05 11.83
N GLY A 685 -9.62 12.19 12.67
CA GLY A 685 -9.86 10.75 12.58
C GLY A 685 -9.22 10.04 11.37
N GLN A 686 -8.22 10.65 10.70
CA GLN A 686 -7.44 10.01 9.61
C GLN A 686 -6.15 9.33 10.09
N GLN A 687 -5.98 8.08 9.67
CA GLN A 687 -4.86 7.24 10.11
C GLN A 687 -3.56 7.75 9.49
N ILE A 688 -2.55 7.99 10.33
CA ILE A 688 -1.23 8.44 9.87
C ILE A 688 -0.24 7.28 10.00
N ASP A 689 0.35 6.91 8.87
CA ASP A 689 1.46 5.95 8.85
C ASP A 689 2.73 6.64 9.34
N LEU A 690 3.12 6.40 10.60
CA LEU A 690 4.36 6.91 11.18
C LEU A 690 5.58 6.28 10.50
N HIS A 691 6.71 7.01 10.54
CA HIS A 691 8.02 6.45 10.19
C HIS A 691 8.36 5.25 11.09
N ALA A 692 9.14 4.31 10.55
CA ALA A 692 9.45 3.04 11.19
C ALA A 692 10.04 3.22 12.60
N GLU A 693 10.96 4.17 12.78
CA GLU A 693 11.55 4.44 14.09
C GLU A 693 10.56 4.94 15.15
N HIS A 694 9.59 5.78 14.75
CA HIS A 694 8.53 6.24 15.66
C HIS A 694 7.60 5.11 16.07
N ARG A 695 7.32 4.18 15.15
CA ARG A 695 6.48 3.01 15.44
C ARG A 695 7.15 2.13 16.47
N ILE A 696 8.45 1.86 16.31
CA ILE A 696 9.22 1.09 17.29
C ILE A 696 9.20 1.80 18.64
N LYS A 697 9.57 3.09 18.70
CA LYS A 697 9.56 3.86 19.95
C LYS A 697 8.24 3.77 20.69
N ARG A 698 7.13 4.09 20.01
CA ARG A 698 5.80 4.08 20.64
C ARG A 698 5.37 2.69 21.05
N ALA A 699 5.56 1.69 20.19
CA ALA A 699 5.18 0.31 20.50
C ALA A 699 5.98 -0.21 21.71
N PHE A 700 7.28 0.09 21.75
CA PHE A 700 8.18 -0.27 22.84
C PHE A 700 7.79 0.40 24.15
N GLU A 701 7.66 1.73 24.15
CA GLU A 701 7.31 2.51 25.35
C GLU A 701 5.94 2.12 25.90
N ASN A 702 4.94 1.94 25.02
CA ASN A 702 3.60 1.52 25.43
C ASN A 702 3.59 0.11 26.02
N ALA A 703 4.41 -0.80 25.50
CA ALA A 703 4.42 -2.19 25.94
C ALA A 703 5.26 -2.44 27.19
N THR A 704 6.34 -1.68 27.36
CA THR A 704 7.36 -1.93 28.39
C THR A 704 7.37 -0.88 29.50
N GLY A 705 6.77 0.30 29.28
CA GLY A 705 6.87 1.45 30.17
C GLY A 705 8.27 2.08 30.23
N ARG A 706 9.24 1.58 29.47
CA ARG A 706 10.63 2.07 29.43
C ARG A 706 10.86 2.98 28.24
N MET A 707 11.72 3.98 28.41
CA MET A 707 12.21 4.80 27.30
C MET A 707 13.08 3.98 26.36
N LEU A 708 12.89 4.16 25.05
CA LEU A 708 13.71 3.51 24.03
C LEU A 708 15.13 4.10 24.02
N GLU A 709 16.16 3.26 24.07
CA GLU A 709 17.56 3.64 23.82
C GLU A 709 17.75 4.00 22.34
N SER A 710 17.59 5.28 22.03
CA SER A 710 17.42 5.76 20.66
C SER A 710 18.66 5.66 19.79
N ASP A 711 19.85 5.58 20.37
CA ASP A 711 21.10 5.39 19.65
C ASP A 711 21.24 3.96 19.09
N ARG A 712 20.50 2.98 19.64
CA ARG A 712 20.53 1.57 19.22
C ARG A 712 19.56 1.22 18.10
N ILE A 713 18.71 2.16 17.68
CA ILE A 713 17.86 1.94 16.52
C ILE A 713 18.69 2.02 15.24
N VAL A 714 18.52 1.03 14.36
CA VAL A 714 19.27 0.95 13.11
C VAL A 714 18.43 0.38 12.00
N GLY A 715 18.76 0.74 10.76
CA GLY A 715 18.05 0.18 9.62
C GLY A 715 18.38 0.86 8.31
N THR A 716 17.42 0.87 7.41
CA THR A 716 17.65 1.16 6.00
C THR A 716 17.91 2.61 5.66
N LYS A 717 17.50 3.51 6.55
CA LYS A 717 17.70 4.95 6.44
C LYS A 717 18.15 5.54 7.78
N ARG A 718 18.92 6.61 7.70
CA ARG A 718 19.21 7.49 8.82
C ARG A 718 17.94 8.19 9.26
N THR A 719 17.77 8.23 10.58
CA THR A 719 16.71 8.97 11.26
C THR A 719 16.62 10.39 10.74
N CYS A 720 15.45 10.78 10.26
CA CYS A 720 15.25 12.12 9.72
C CYS A 720 15.28 13.18 10.84
N GLY A 721 15.45 14.46 10.49
CA GLY A 721 15.54 15.53 11.49
C GLY A 721 14.35 15.56 12.46
N THR A 722 13.13 15.34 11.96
CA THR A 722 11.93 15.28 12.81
C THR A 722 11.93 14.05 13.74
N CYS A 723 12.39 12.92 13.22
CA CYS A 723 12.44 11.69 13.99
C CYS A 723 13.56 11.70 15.03
N ALA A 724 14.66 12.37 14.75
CA ALA A 724 15.75 12.58 15.68
C ALA A 724 15.28 13.39 16.90
N GLU A 725 14.43 14.41 16.70
CA GLU A 725 13.82 15.15 17.82
C GLU A 725 12.87 14.28 18.64
N ALA A 726 12.00 13.49 17.98
CA ALA A 726 11.10 12.58 18.69
C ALA A 726 11.84 11.51 19.49
N LEU A 727 13.00 11.08 18.99
CA LEU A 727 13.91 10.13 19.63
C LEU A 727 14.90 10.79 20.60
N GLN A 728 14.83 12.11 20.77
CA GLN A 728 15.71 12.88 21.66
C GLN A 728 17.20 12.65 21.39
N PHE A 729 17.57 12.59 20.11
CA PHE A 729 18.98 12.49 19.71
C PHE A 729 19.79 13.64 20.29
N SER A 730 21.00 13.32 20.76
CA SER A 730 21.94 14.35 21.21
C SER A 730 22.31 15.31 20.07
N ASP A 731 22.73 16.51 20.43
CA ASP A 731 23.06 17.56 19.44
C ASP A 731 24.24 17.15 18.53
N SER A 732 25.10 16.23 18.99
CA SER A 732 26.22 15.66 18.20
C SER A 732 25.81 14.51 17.28
N GLN A 733 24.67 13.85 17.53
CA GLN A 733 24.22 12.72 16.74
C GLN A 733 23.73 13.16 15.36
N GLN A 734 24.25 12.47 14.33
CA GLN A 734 23.96 12.84 12.95
C GLN A 734 22.51 12.51 12.57
N ARG A 735 21.80 13.53 12.08
CA ARG A 735 20.41 13.43 11.63
C ARG A 735 20.28 13.69 10.12
N GLY A 736 19.33 13.00 9.50
CA GLY A 736 18.96 13.23 8.10
C GLY A 736 18.17 14.53 7.91
N PRO A 737 17.77 14.86 6.67
CA PRO A 737 16.95 16.05 6.42
C PRO A 737 15.55 15.91 7.02
N PHE A 738 14.84 17.03 7.13
CA PHE A 738 13.46 17.08 7.64
C PHE A 738 12.47 16.80 6.50
N TRP A 739 11.78 15.67 6.57
CA TRP A 739 10.67 15.38 5.65
C TRP A 739 9.44 16.17 6.09
N GLN A 740 8.89 17.02 5.23
CA GLN A 740 7.67 17.79 5.53
C GLN A 740 6.41 16.99 5.19
N THR A 741 6.35 15.73 5.64
CA THR A 741 5.18 14.86 5.46
C THR A 741 4.32 14.87 6.72
N ARG A 742 3.02 14.59 6.56
CA ARG A 742 2.11 14.38 7.70
C ARG A 742 2.62 13.29 8.65
N ALA A 743 3.20 12.24 8.08
CA ALA A 743 3.82 11.12 8.79
C ALA A 743 4.97 11.56 9.70
N ALA A 744 5.90 12.35 9.17
CA ALA A 744 7.03 12.87 9.94
C ALA A 744 6.55 13.86 11.01
N SER A 745 5.55 14.70 10.71
CA SER A 745 5.03 15.71 11.66
C SER A 745 4.16 15.14 12.78
N ALA A 746 3.87 13.84 12.75
CA ALA A 746 2.98 13.23 13.73
C ALA A 746 3.60 13.35 15.14
N SER A 747 3.00 14.23 15.95
CA SER A 747 3.38 14.56 17.33
C SER A 747 4.67 15.38 17.50
N ILE A 748 5.24 15.91 16.43
CA ILE A 748 6.33 16.90 16.51
C ILE A 748 5.98 18.10 15.66
N ASN A 749 6.06 19.29 16.25
CA ASN A 749 5.96 20.53 15.50
C ASN A 749 7.25 20.72 14.67
N ILE A 750 7.21 20.29 13.40
CA ILE A 750 8.35 20.37 12.47
C ILE A 750 8.94 21.78 12.40
N LYS A 751 8.10 22.82 12.40
CA LYS A 751 8.59 24.22 12.33
C LYS A 751 9.37 24.59 13.59
N ALA A 752 8.91 24.16 14.76
CA ALA A 752 9.63 24.36 16.02
C ALA A 752 10.93 23.55 16.06
N ALA A 753 10.89 22.28 15.65
CA ALA A 753 12.07 21.42 15.54
C ALA A 753 13.15 22.02 14.61
N ILE A 754 12.77 22.47 13.42
CA ILE A 754 13.68 23.14 12.48
C ILE A 754 14.27 24.40 13.12
N ARG A 755 13.46 25.26 13.75
CA ARG A 755 13.95 26.48 14.42
C ARG A 755 14.93 26.15 15.54
N ASN A 756 14.63 25.14 16.36
CA ASN A 756 15.50 24.69 17.44
C ASN A 756 16.86 24.21 16.90
N ASN A 757 16.86 23.38 15.84
CA ASN A 757 18.10 22.89 15.23
C ASN A 757 18.91 24.03 14.60
N ILE A 758 18.26 25.03 13.99
CA ILE A 758 18.94 26.23 13.48
C ILE A 758 19.57 27.02 14.64
N ALA A 759 18.82 27.27 15.72
CA ALA A 759 19.30 28.01 16.89
C ALA A 759 20.49 27.31 17.57
N LYS A 760 20.46 25.98 17.64
CA LYS A 760 21.54 25.15 18.19
C LYS A 760 22.71 24.91 17.24
N GLY A 761 22.64 25.39 15.99
CA GLY A 761 23.71 25.16 15.02
C GLY A 761 23.80 23.71 14.50
N ILE A 762 22.72 22.93 14.56
CA ILE A 762 22.70 21.50 14.20
C ILE A 762 22.35 21.33 12.71
N PRO A 763 23.30 20.86 11.87
CA PRO A 763 23.02 20.63 10.46
C PRO A 763 22.37 19.26 10.20
N THR A 764 21.84 19.10 8.98
CA THR A 764 21.36 17.82 8.45
C THR A 764 22.35 17.24 7.45
N TYR A 765 22.51 15.93 7.47
CA TYR A 765 23.48 15.22 6.66
C TYR A 765 22.81 14.42 5.53
N ILE A 766 23.54 14.21 4.44
CA ILE A 766 23.16 13.36 3.31
C ILE A 766 24.35 12.47 2.94
N SER A 767 24.10 11.32 2.30
CA SER A 767 25.19 10.49 1.77
C SER A 767 25.15 10.37 0.26
N ARG A 768 26.31 9.98 -0.29
CA ARG A 768 26.42 9.53 -1.67
C ARG A 768 26.11 8.05 -1.76
N ASP A 769 25.46 7.64 -2.86
CA ASP A 769 25.43 6.24 -3.24
C ASP A 769 26.77 5.80 -3.83
N ARG A 770 26.88 4.51 -4.19
CA ARG A 770 28.10 3.93 -4.77
C ARG A 770 28.47 4.55 -6.12
N ASN A 771 27.51 5.13 -6.84
CA ASN A 771 27.73 5.84 -8.10
C ASN A 771 28.16 7.31 -7.87
N GLY A 772 28.35 7.71 -6.61
CA GLY A 772 28.74 9.06 -6.24
C GLY A 772 27.59 10.08 -6.28
N ALA A 773 26.34 9.67 -6.55
CA ALA A 773 25.20 10.58 -6.58
C ALA A 773 24.66 10.84 -5.17
N LEU A 774 24.20 12.07 -4.88
CA LEU A 774 23.55 12.37 -3.61
C LEU A 774 22.22 11.65 -3.53
N ASN A 775 21.99 10.89 -2.46
CA ASN A 775 20.84 10.02 -2.39
C ASN A 775 20.22 10.04 -0.99
N LEU A 776 18.95 10.45 -0.91
CA LEU A 776 18.18 10.51 0.34
C LEU A 776 17.81 9.13 0.89
N ASN A 777 17.83 8.11 0.03
CA ASN A 777 17.54 6.73 0.40
C ASN A 777 18.81 5.93 0.72
N VAL A 778 19.99 6.52 0.54
CA VAL A 778 21.27 5.94 0.94
C VAL A 778 21.85 6.81 2.02
N SER A 779 21.85 6.33 3.25
CA SER A 779 22.40 7.07 4.39
C SER A 779 23.34 6.25 5.26
N ASP A 780 23.27 4.92 5.16
CA ASP A 780 24.12 3.97 5.87
C ASP A 780 24.72 2.95 4.89
N SER A 781 25.99 2.58 5.11
CA SER A 781 26.81 1.83 4.14
C SER A 781 26.75 0.34 4.39
N ASP A 782 27.26 -0.40 3.41
CA ASP A 782 27.47 -1.85 3.47
C ASP A 782 28.58 -2.28 4.43
N SER A 783 29.49 -1.37 4.76
CA SER A 783 30.88 -1.82 4.83
C SER A 783 31.19 -2.52 6.15
N ASP A 784 31.82 -3.69 6.00
CA ASP A 784 32.74 -4.24 6.99
C ASP A 784 34.07 -3.44 7.02
N ALA A 785 34.21 -2.41 6.15
CA ALA A 785 35.44 -1.82 5.61
C ALA A 785 36.74 -2.48 6.08
#